data_AF-A0A085M7H3-F1
#
_entry.id   AF-A0A085M7H3-F1
#
_cell.length_a   1.000
_cell.length_b   1.000
_cell.length_c   1.000
_cell.angle_alpha   90.00
_cell.angle_beta   90.00
_cell.angle_gamma   90.00
#
_symmetry.space_group_name_H-M   'P 1'
#
loop_
_entity.id
_entity.type
_entity.pdbx_description
1 polymer ?
#
loop_
_entity_poly.entity_id
_entity_poly.type
_entity_poly.pdbx_seq_one_letter_code
_entity_poly.pdbx_strand_id
1 'polypeptide(L)'
;MGNLERPWRSRYWSRRLLVAFCVFIIGCFAGTYEIDLKMPATRPSQDEQYMCHGVKVQEPAYITEFIPIAQVSRVHHLIVFSCSKNFEPPSEVWGCESLVCGYEQPGILYAWARNAPSLKLPQSVGVPIGGNSSIDYLVLQMHYNLQFIGNVVDYSGVTLKVTTNSPLFLAGVYLLAADASQSIPPKKAEFALNMSCLYEEDAIIHPFAYRTHAHALGRIITGYQYRENTFNLIGKGNPQWPQWFYPAKENVSIAKGDIIVAQCIFDSTSRDTVTTIGAHGLNEMCNFYFYYFVSAKHGSVISKLKYCQEAGDNSIFGKYPADARIPLPRNELFEKEAAMIHDRFGVSFATDWLTGNVKLGQISGITMDNNGNLVVFHRADRSWTELSFDDKNKYRLSDEGPIRTPVVAVISSQGTIVTQWGEGLFYLPHGIFVDKNNHLWVTDVAMHQVFSFDWNKKGNKPLVVLGNAMKPGNDAKSFCKPAGVAVAPDGSSVFVADGYCNSRVVKFTYDGSFVKSFDMSSQSGTMGQQLGRMDIVHDVTLNNEKREVLVADRENGRIVVFNFNGTLIRVISNKYISGAVYGVTYCESANVVFVLTGPPASGAKSESRVFVLEASTYRLLYSFRPESNIPFDFTHSIASGGKCDEVFVSLLNPYVLLKATIKAAGPPAPHPTYPPEIVSSSGSSMNIRAFAENNFYTTLLVGSVGIFAVVVVMLFSWVGCRVIRRRHEESDRSKHPLLKNPTWKKGFQPLMTDDIDGVDYTSDDSEDREDLLYSNKMNTGSDL
;
A
#
# COMPACT_ATOMS: atom_id res chain seq x y z
N MET A 1 8.68 63.22 -26.73
CA MET A 1 9.34 63.56 -25.44
C MET A 1 8.93 62.51 -24.43
N GLY A 2 9.82 61.58 -24.12
CA GLY A 2 9.59 60.49 -23.17
C GLY A 2 10.93 60.11 -22.56
N ASN A 3 11.07 60.38 -21.27
CA ASN A 3 12.30 60.19 -20.52
C ASN A 3 12.65 58.72 -20.33
N LEU A 4 13.96 58.49 -20.32
CA LEU A 4 14.66 57.23 -20.15
C LEU A 4 14.62 56.72 -18.71
N GLU A 5 14.34 55.42 -18.54
CA GLU A 5 15.02 54.61 -17.53
C GLU A 5 15.68 53.41 -18.23
N ARG A 6 16.99 53.25 -18.02
CA ARG A 6 17.76 52.08 -18.44
C ARG A 6 17.96 51.11 -17.26
N PRO A 7 17.95 49.79 -17.52
CA PRO A 7 18.08 48.74 -16.52
C PRO A 7 19.53 48.25 -16.30
N TRP A 8 19.76 47.74 -15.07
CA TRP A 8 20.45 46.49 -14.72
C TRP A 8 21.75 46.07 -15.43
N ARG A 9 22.85 45.93 -14.66
CA ARG A 9 23.82 44.82 -14.76
C ARG A 9 24.86 44.87 -13.62
N SER A 10 24.58 44.17 -12.53
CA SER A 10 25.60 43.63 -11.61
C SER A 10 24.98 42.51 -10.76
N ARG A 11 24.93 41.30 -11.30
CA ARG A 11 24.52 40.08 -10.55
C ARG A 11 24.89 38.75 -11.27
N TYR A 12 25.94 38.76 -12.09
CA TYR A 12 26.27 37.60 -12.94
C TYR A 12 27.39 36.70 -12.43
N TRP A 13 28.03 37.00 -11.29
CA TRP A 13 29.16 36.21 -10.78
C TRP A 13 28.89 35.47 -9.45
N SER A 14 27.78 35.74 -8.75
CA SER A 14 27.42 35.03 -7.51
C SER A 14 26.49 33.81 -7.73
N ARG A 15 25.97 33.59 -8.94
CA ARG A 15 25.06 32.46 -9.22
C ARG A 15 25.76 31.16 -9.62
N ARG A 16 26.98 31.18 -10.17
CA ARG A 16 27.66 29.94 -10.59
C ARG A 16 28.31 29.16 -9.44
N LEU A 17 28.75 29.83 -8.38
CA LEU A 17 29.26 29.18 -7.16
C LEU A 17 28.15 28.58 -6.30
N LEU A 18 26.98 29.22 -6.22
CA LEU A 18 25.80 28.67 -5.54
C LEU A 18 25.16 27.50 -6.31
N VAL A 19 25.18 27.51 -7.64
CA VAL A 19 24.71 26.37 -8.44
C VAL A 19 25.66 25.17 -8.32
N ALA A 20 26.98 25.38 -8.25
CA ALA A 20 27.92 24.28 -7.99
C ALA A 20 27.80 23.71 -6.56
N PHE A 21 27.51 24.55 -5.56
CA PHE A 21 27.27 24.10 -4.18
C PHE A 21 25.91 23.40 -4.01
N CYS A 22 24.88 23.82 -4.76
CA CYS A 22 23.60 23.11 -4.83
C CYS A 22 23.70 21.79 -5.62
N VAL A 23 24.53 21.71 -6.66
CA VAL A 23 24.75 20.45 -7.41
C VAL A 23 25.58 19.45 -6.61
N PHE A 24 26.44 19.89 -5.68
CA PHE A 24 27.16 18.99 -4.76
C PHE A 24 26.35 18.52 -3.55
N ILE A 25 25.29 19.24 -3.15
CA ILE A 25 24.36 18.78 -2.08
C ILE A 25 23.19 17.95 -2.63
N ILE A 26 22.96 17.94 -3.94
CA ILE A 26 22.00 17.03 -4.60
C ILE A 26 22.63 15.63 -4.87
N GLY A 27 23.93 15.46 -4.64
CA GLY A 27 24.63 14.18 -4.71
C GLY A 27 24.67 13.41 -3.38
N CYS A 28 23.53 12.88 -2.93
CA CYS A 28 23.37 11.70 -2.05
C CYS A 28 22.05 11.77 -1.28
N PHE A 29 20.91 11.57 -1.95
CA PHE A 29 19.86 10.80 -1.29
C PHE A 29 20.16 9.32 -1.53
N ALA A 30 21.10 8.81 -0.73
CA ALA A 30 21.25 7.39 -0.44
C ALA A 30 19.98 6.93 0.30
N GLY A 31 18.89 6.76 -0.45
CA GLY A 31 17.53 6.69 0.08
C GLY A 31 16.98 5.27 0.05
N THR A 32 16.34 4.88 1.15
CA THR A 32 15.38 3.78 1.14
C THR A 32 14.04 4.30 0.62
N TYR A 33 13.35 3.53 -0.22
CA TYR A 33 12.01 3.84 -0.72
C TYR A 33 11.17 2.56 -0.86
N GLU A 34 9.87 2.71 -1.09
CA GLU A 34 8.96 1.58 -1.29
C GLU A 34 8.51 1.50 -2.76
N ILE A 35 8.43 0.27 -3.30
CA ILE A 35 7.76 -0.01 -4.57
C ILE A 35 6.49 -0.79 -4.24
N ASP A 36 5.34 -0.22 -4.59
CA ASP A 36 4.04 -0.87 -4.45
C ASP A 36 3.73 -1.68 -5.72
N LEU A 37 3.89 -3.00 -5.64
CA LEU A 37 3.51 -3.93 -6.69
C LEU A 37 2.17 -4.56 -6.30
N LYS A 38 1.07 -3.93 -6.69
CA LYS A 38 -0.30 -4.27 -6.29
C LYS A 38 -1.21 -4.39 -7.49
N MET A 39 -2.27 -5.19 -7.36
CA MET A 39 -3.31 -5.25 -8.38
C MET A 39 -3.97 -3.87 -8.55
N PRO A 40 -4.04 -3.33 -9.78
CA PRO A 40 -4.54 -2.00 -10.03
C PRO A 40 -6.06 -2.03 -10.18
N ALA A 41 -6.76 -2.03 -9.04
CA ALA A 41 -8.22 -2.04 -9.02
C ALA A 41 -8.83 -3.24 -9.78
N THR A 42 -8.46 -4.46 -9.39
CA THR A 42 -8.83 -5.68 -10.12
C THR A 42 -9.98 -6.44 -9.44
N ARG A 43 -10.81 -7.12 -10.23
CA ARG A 43 -11.88 -8.01 -9.76
C ARG A 43 -11.81 -9.34 -10.50
N PRO A 44 -11.75 -10.50 -9.82
CA PRO A 44 -11.86 -11.79 -10.48
C PRO A 44 -13.28 -11.99 -11.01
N SER A 45 -13.38 -12.42 -12.27
CA SER A 45 -14.62 -12.66 -13.00
C SER A 45 -15.01 -14.14 -13.07
N GLN A 46 -14.11 -15.04 -12.66
CA GLN A 46 -14.34 -16.49 -12.63
C GLN A 46 -13.56 -17.13 -11.48
N ASP A 47 -13.90 -18.38 -11.17
CA ASP A 47 -13.16 -19.20 -10.21
C ASP A 47 -11.82 -19.66 -10.82
N GLU A 48 -10.84 -19.95 -9.96
CA GLU A 48 -9.48 -20.39 -10.32
C GLU A 48 -8.77 -19.44 -11.31
N GLN A 49 -8.96 -18.13 -11.16
CA GLN A 49 -8.42 -17.13 -12.09
C GLN A 49 -7.02 -16.65 -11.70
N TYR A 50 -6.09 -16.72 -12.66
CA TYR A 50 -4.73 -16.17 -12.52
C TYR A 50 -4.59 -14.85 -13.25
N MET A 51 -4.23 -13.79 -12.53
CA MET A 51 -4.09 -12.44 -13.07
C MET A 51 -2.71 -11.86 -12.77
N CYS A 52 -2.15 -11.12 -13.73
CA CYS A 52 -0.79 -10.60 -13.69
C CYS A 52 -0.80 -9.08 -13.80
N HIS A 53 0.10 -8.43 -13.05
CA HIS A 53 0.37 -7.01 -13.14
C HIS A 53 1.88 -6.75 -13.07
N GLY A 54 2.40 -5.89 -13.93
CA GLY A 54 3.83 -5.61 -14.05
C GLY A 54 4.18 -4.16 -13.79
N VAL A 55 5.28 -3.92 -13.06
CA VAL A 55 5.87 -2.60 -12.87
C VAL A 55 7.29 -2.60 -13.41
N LYS A 56 7.60 -1.59 -14.23
CA LYS A 56 8.96 -1.36 -14.74
C LYS A 56 9.85 -0.79 -13.64
N VAL A 57 11.04 -1.35 -13.50
CA VAL A 57 12.08 -0.81 -12.61
C VAL A 57 12.66 0.44 -13.25
N GLN A 58 12.53 1.59 -12.57
CA GLN A 58 12.97 2.88 -13.13
C GLN A 58 14.47 3.10 -12.96
N GLU A 59 15.00 2.79 -11.78
CA GLU A 59 16.38 3.07 -11.40
C GLU A 59 17.02 1.83 -10.76
N PRO A 60 18.34 1.62 -10.92
CA PRO A 60 19.05 0.52 -10.28
C PRO A 60 18.94 0.59 -8.76
N ALA A 61 18.56 -0.51 -8.13
CA ALA A 61 18.37 -0.57 -6.67
C ALA A 61 18.42 -1.99 -6.12
N TYR A 62 18.19 -2.16 -4.82
CA TYR A 62 18.26 -3.44 -4.12
C TYR A 62 17.04 -3.66 -3.22
N ILE A 63 16.30 -4.75 -3.45
CA ILE A 63 15.15 -5.14 -2.59
C ILE A 63 15.69 -5.77 -1.31
N THR A 64 15.17 -5.32 -0.17
CA THR A 64 15.60 -5.72 1.19
C THR A 64 14.48 -6.32 2.02
N GLU A 65 13.21 -6.11 1.64
CA GLU A 65 12.05 -6.69 2.31
C GLU A 65 10.88 -6.83 1.35
N PHE A 66 10.15 -7.94 1.43
CA PHE A 66 8.87 -8.17 0.75
C PHE A 66 7.75 -8.15 1.80
N ILE A 67 6.84 -7.17 1.69
CA ILE A 67 5.75 -6.98 2.64
C ILE A 67 4.43 -7.31 1.94
N PRO A 68 3.84 -8.49 2.19
CA PRO A 68 2.59 -8.88 1.55
C PRO A 68 1.43 -8.02 2.06
N ILE A 69 0.53 -7.69 1.16
CA ILE A 69 -0.73 -7.00 1.42
C ILE A 69 -1.80 -7.85 0.77
N ALA A 70 -2.13 -8.97 1.43
CA ALA A 70 -3.06 -9.96 0.92
C ALA A 70 -3.68 -10.72 2.09
N GLN A 71 -4.90 -11.22 1.89
CA GLN A 71 -5.62 -12.04 2.85
C GLN A 71 -6.17 -13.28 2.15
N VAL A 72 -6.09 -14.42 2.82
CA VAL A 72 -6.58 -15.73 2.33
C VAL A 72 -8.01 -15.74 1.81
N SER A 73 -8.87 -14.90 2.39
CA SER A 73 -10.27 -14.82 1.98
C SER A 73 -10.45 -14.27 0.57
N ARG A 74 -9.49 -13.47 0.08
CA ARG A 74 -9.50 -12.89 -1.27
C ARG A 74 -8.52 -13.59 -2.19
N VAL A 75 -7.30 -13.79 -1.70
CA VAL A 75 -6.17 -14.27 -2.49
C VAL A 75 -5.75 -15.64 -1.99
N HIS A 76 -5.71 -16.62 -2.88
CA HIS A 76 -5.24 -17.95 -2.53
C HIS A 76 -3.71 -17.99 -2.36
N HIS A 77 -3.00 -17.44 -3.35
CA HIS A 77 -1.55 -17.17 -3.27
C HIS A 77 -1.16 -16.07 -4.26
N LEU A 78 0.05 -15.54 -4.09
CA LEU A 78 0.66 -14.61 -5.04
C LEU A 78 2.15 -14.88 -5.19
N ILE A 79 2.69 -14.52 -6.35
CA ILE A 79 4.10 -14.72 -6.71
C ILE A 79 4.62 -13.43 -7.36
N VAL A 80 5.83 -13.01 -6.99
CA VAL A 80 6.56 -11.93 -7.63
C VAL A 80 7.66 -12.53 -8.50
N PHE A 81 7.59 -12.24 -9.78
CA PHE A 81 8.55 -12.66 -10.79
C PHE A 81 9.42 -11.49 -11.26
N SER A 82 10.60 -11.82 -11.75
CA SER A 82 11.48 -10.94 -12.51
C SER A 82 11.38 -11.26 -14.00
N CYS A 83 11.16 -10.24 -14.82
CA CYS A 83 11.27 -10.33 -16.28
C CYS A 83 12.39 -9.40 -16.79
N SER A 84 12.93 -9.71 -17.98
CA SER A 84 14.02 -8.92 -18.57
C SER A 84 13.51 -7.71 -19.35
N LYS A 85 14.45 -6.91 -19.89
CA LYS A 85 14.17 -5.71 -20.69
C LYS A 85 13.30 -5.95 -21.92
N ASN A 86 13.34 -7.13 -22.53
CA ASN A 86 12.58 -7.39 -23.75
C ASN A 86 11.11 -7.75 -23.46
N PHE A 87 10.74 -7.89 -22.18
CA PHE A 87 9.37 -8.08 -21.79
C PHE A 87 8.57 -6.77 -21.91
N GLU A 88 7.47 -6.83 -22.64
CA GLU A 88 6.46 -5.78 -22.68
C GLU A 88 5.13 -6.35 -22.17
N PRO A 89 4.54 -5.77 -21.11
CA PRO A 89 3.27 -6.25 -20.60
C PRO A 89 2.15 -5.97 -21.62
N PRO A 90 1.27 -6.93 -21.92
CA PRO A 90 0.24 -6.78 -22.96
C PRO A 90 -0.85 -5.77 -22.58
N SER A 91 -1.04 -5.51 -21.29
CA SER A 91 -1.96 -4.51 -20.75
C SER A 91 -1.61 -4.23 -19.28
N GLU A 92 -2.34 -3.34 -18.61
CA GLU A 92 -2.12 -3.07 -17.18
C GLU A 92 -2.35 -4.32 -16.32
N VAL A 93 -3.35 -5.16 -16.69
CA VAL A 93 -3.65 -6.45 -16.05
C VAL A 93 -3.99 -7.48 -17.11
N TRP A 94 -3.31 -8.64 -17.09
CA TRP A 94 -3.54 -9.72 -18.06
C TRP A 94 -3.70 -11.07 -17.39
N GLY A 95 -4.26 -12.05 -18.11
CA GLY A 95 -4.33 -13.45 -17.63
C GLY A 95 -2.95 -14.10 -17.63
N CYS A 96 -2.53 -14.73 -16.53
CA CYS A 96 -1.21 -15.35 -16.43
C CYS A 96 -1.13 -16.79 -16.95
N GLU A 97 -2.25 -17.38 -17.37
CA GLU A 97 -2.36 -18.83 -17.62
C GLU A 97 -1.43 -19.31 -18.73
N SER A 98 -1.12 -18.46 -19.70
CA SER A 98 -0.20 -18.79 -20.79
C SER A 98 1.24 -18.34 -20.51
N LEU A 99 1.47 -17.05 -20.24
CA LEU A 99 2.82 -16.47 -20.19
C LEU A 99 2.92 -15.29 -19.19
N VAL A 100 3.70 -15.46 -18.12
CA VAL A 100 3.95 -14.42 -17.10
C VAL A 100 4.85 -13.29 -17.63
N CYS A 101 5.94 -13.64 -18.32
CA CYS A 101 6.91 -12.71 -18.90
C CYS A 101 6.92 -12.79 -20.44
N GLY A 102 5.77 -13.05 -21.08
CA GLY A 102 5.75 -13.41 -22.50
C GLY A 102 6.53 -14.71 -22.74
N TYR A 103 7.26 -14.81 -23.84
CA TYR A 103 8.04 -16.01 -24.18
C TYR A 103 9.32 -16.20 -23.34
N GLU A 104 9.66 -15.24 -22.47
CA GLU A 104 10.82 -15.36 -21.60
C GLU A 104 10.50 -16.20 -20.36
N GLN A 105 11.50 -16.97 -19.89
CA GLN A 105 11.36 -17.68 -18.63
C GLN A 105 11.37 -16.71 -17.45
N PRO A 106 10.30 -16.68 -16.63
CA PRO A 106 10.22 -15.79 -15.48
C PRO A 106 11.13 -16.29 -14.35
N GLY A 107 11.87 -15.39 -13.69
CA GLY A 107 12.60 -15.71 -12.46
C GLY A 107 11.71 -15.50 -11.23
N ILE A 108 11.58 -16.48 -10.33
CA ILE A 108 10.81 -16.27 -9.09
C ILE A 108 11.68 -15.47 -8.11
N LEU A 109 11.13 -14.36 -7.62
CA LEU A 109 11.73 -13.60 -6.52
C LEU A 109 11.04 -13.96 -5.21
N TYR A 110 9.73 -13.80 -5.14
CA TYR A 110 8.99 -13.98 -3.89
C TYR A 110 7.71 -14.77 -4.12
N ALA A 111 7.29 -15.52 -3.11
CA ALA A 111 6.01 -16.21 -3.11
C ALA A 111 5.37 -16.06 -1.74
N TRP A 112 4.08 -15.75 -1.75
CA TRP A 112 3.24 -15.69 -0.57
C TRP A 112 2.10 -16.65 -0.78
N ALA A 113 1.84 -17.46 0.22
CA ALA A 113 0.65 -18.26 0.31
C ALA A 113 0.10 -18.12 1.72
N ARG A 114 -1.21 -18.02 1.81
CA ARG A 114 -1.98 -18.22 3.04
C ARG A 114 -1.47 -17.50 4.28
N ASN A 115 -1.47 -16.17 4.23
CA ASN A 115 -1.09 -15.29 5.35
C ASN A 115 0.39 -15.36 5.76
N ALA A 116 1.29 -15.69 4.83
CA ALA A 116 2.72 -15.64 5.07
C ALA A 116 3.17 -14.29 5.66
N PRO A 117 4.12 -14.30 6.62
CA PRO A 117 4.71 -13.09 7.14
C PRO A 117 5.55 -12.39 6.05
N SER A 118 6.01 -11.17 6.33
CA SER A 118 6.97 -10.50 5.46
C SER A 118 8.29 -11.27 5.40
N LEU A 119 8.91 -11.27 4.22
CA LEU A 119 10.26 -11.80 4.04
C LEU A 119 11.25 -10.65 4.14
N LYS A 120 11.94 -10.56 5.28
CA LYS A 120 13.04 -9.61 5.48
C LYS A 120 14.37 -10.28 5.17
N LEU A 121 15.15 -9.68 4.29
CA LEU A 121 16.47 -10.19 3.93
C LEU A 121 17.47 -9.91 5.06
N PRO A 122 18.53 -10.72 5.21
CA PRO A 122 19.56 -10.48 6.21
C PRO A 122 20.20 -9.09 6.05
N GLN A 123 20.78 -8.57 7.13
CA GLN A 123 21.43 -7.26 7.09
C GLN A 123 22.53 -7.23 6.01
N SER A 124 22.60 -6.13 5.25
CA SER A 124 23.56 -5.94 4.17
C SER A 124 23.42 -6.93 2.99
N VAL A 125 22.26 -7.59 2.86
CA VAL A 125 21.87 -8.42 1.71
C VAL A 125 20.75 -7.72 0.93
N GLY A 126 20.78 -7.75 -0.40
CA GLY A 126 19.67 -7.27 -1.22
C GLY A 126 19.58 -7.94 -2.58
N VAL A 127 18.36 -8.07 -3.12
CA VAL A 127 18.13 -8.56 -4.49
C VAL A 127 18.36 -7.40 -5.47
N PRO A 128 19.33 -7.48 -6.39
CA PRO A 128 19.59 -6.41 -7.33
C PRO A 128 18.47 -6.31 -8.38
N ILE A 129 17.96 -5.08 -8.62
CA ILE A 129 16.95 -4.76 -9.64
C ILE A 129 17.40 -3.56 -10.48
N GLY A 130 16.99 -3.51 -11.75
CA GLY A 130 17.41 -2.51 -12.73
C GLY A 130 18.91 -2.51 -13.01
N GLY A 131 19.36 -1.52 -13.80
CA GLY A 131 20.78 -1.33 -14.11
C GLY A 131 21.42 -2.54 -14.78
N ASN A 132 22.42 -3.14 -14.12
CA ASN A 132 23.12 -4.34 -14.60
C ASN A 132 22.50 -5.65 -14.06
N SER A 133 21.47 -5.57 -13.22
CA SER A 133 20.69 -6.76 -12.88
C SER A 133 19.81 -7.08 -14.08
N SER A 134 19.67 -8.36 -14.45
CA SER A 134 18.82 -8.78 -15.57
C SER A 134 17.31 -8.65 -15.27
N ILE A 135 16.92 -7.74 -14.37
CA ILE A 135 15.57 -7.59 -13.81
C ILE A 135 15.10 -6.16 -14.10
N ASP A 136 14.39 -6.00 -15.22
CA ASP A 136 13.86 -4.70 -15.65
C ASP A 136 12.38 -4.55 -15.32
N TYR A 137 11.68 -5.67 -15.11
CA TYR A 137 10.27 -5.69 -14.70
C TYR A 137 10.08 -6.61 -13.50
N LEU A 138 9.19 -6.16 -12.61
CA LEU A 138 8.65 -6.93 -11.50
C LEU A 138 7.21 -7.27 -11.84
N VAL A 139 6.87 -8.54 -11.94
CA VAL A 139 5.52 -9.01 -12.29
C VAL A 139 4.92 -9.75 -11.11
N LEU A 140 3.78 -9.25 -10.65
CA LEU A 140 2.92 -9.89 -9.66
C LEU A 140 1.94 -10.81 -10.37
N GLN A 141 2.01 -12.09 -10.10
CA GLN A 141 0.95 -13.05 -10.37
C GLN A 141 0.09 -13.22 -9.12
N MET A 142 -1.22 -13.15 -9.30
CA MET A 142 -2.22 -13.35 -8.26
C MET A 142 -3.11 -14.52 -8.66
N HIS A 143 -3.32 -15.46 -7.75
CA HIS A 143 -4.31 -16.51 -7.92
C HIS A 143 -5.52 -16.25 -7.02
N TYR A 144 -6.68 -16.01 -7.64
CA TYR A 144 -7.99 -15.95 -6.99
C TYR A 144 -8.69 -17.30 -7.15
N ASN A 145 -8.85 -18.04 -6.06
CA ASN A 145 -9.57 -19.33 -6.05
C ASN A 145 -11.05 -19.14 -6.41
N LEU A 146 -11.69 -18.10 -5.86
CA LEU A 146 -13.13 -17.86 -6.03
C LEU A 146 -13.40 -16.45 -6.56
N GLN A 147 -14.37 -16.33 -7.47
CA GLN A 147 -14.89 -15.04 -7.91
C GLN A 147 -15.56 -14.27 -6.75
N PHE A 148 -15.53 -12.94 -6.80
CA PHE A 148 -16.12 -12.09 -5.75
C PHE A 148 -17.62 -11.87 -5.91
N ILE A 149 -18.31 -11.75 -4.76
CA ILE A 149 -19.71 -11.33 -4.68
C ILE A 149 -19.81 -9.80 -4.76
N GLY A 150 -20.66 -9.31 -5.66
CA GLY A 150 -20.96 -7.88 -5.80
C GLY A 150 -19.81 -7.06 -6.38
N ASN A 151 -20.01 -5.74 -6.51
CA ASN A 151 -19.05 -4.82 -7.11
C ASN A 151 -17.93 -4.47 -6.11
N VAL A 152 -17.00 -5.41 -5.99
CA VAL A 152 -15.81 -5.34 -5.15
C VAL A 152 -14.56 -5.35 -6.02
N VAL A 153 -13.60 -4.52 -5.63
CA VAL A 153 -12.32 -4.34 -6.30
C VAL A 153 -11.21 -4.56 -5.29
N ASP A 154 -10.22 -5.37 -5.64
CA ASP A 154 -9.09 -5.74 -4.80
C ASP A 154 -7.82 -4.96 -5.19
N TYR A 155 -7.01 -4.66 -4.17
CA TYR A 155 -5.72 -3.96 -4.30
C TYR A 155 -4.59 -4.77 -3.64
N SER A 156 -4.75 -6.09 -3.55
CA SER A 156 -3.77 -6.97 -2.93
C SER A 156 -2.48 -7.03 -3.75
N GLY A 157 -1.37 -7.36 -3.08
CA GLY A 157 -0.06 -7.46 -3.70
C GLY A 157 1.07 -7.48 -2.69
N VAL A 158 2.19 -6.87 -3.05
CA VAL A 158 3.39 -6.81 -2.22
C VAL A 158 4.00 -5.41 -2.30
N THR A 159 4.31 -4.83 -1.14
CA THR A 159 5.17 -3.65 -1.05
C THR A 159 6.61 -4.11 -0.85
N LEU A 160 7.51 -3.62 -1.68
CA LEU A 160 8.94 -3.93 -1.64
C LEU A 160 9.67 -2.78 -0.94
N LYS A 161 10.44 -3.05 0.11
CA LYS A 161 11.40 -2.04 0.61
C LYS A 161 12.69 -2.14 -0.19
N VAL A 162 13.10 -1.00 -0.73
CA VAL A 162 14.21 -0.90 -1.68
C VAL A 162 15.20 0.12 -1.17
N THR A 163 16.49 -0.10 -1.43
CA THR A 163 17.56 0.86 -1.15
C THR A 163 18.41 1.09 -2.40
N THR A 164 18.87 2.32 -2.60
CA THR A 164 19.91 2.64 -3.60
C THR A 164 21.32 2.38 -3.07
N ASN A 165 21.48 2.09 -1.77
CA ASN A 165 22.76 1.76 -1.18
C ASN A 165 23.19 0.37 -1.59
N SER A 166 24.38 0.26 -2.19
CA SER A 166 24.92 -1.03 -2.60
C SER A 166 25.17 -1.92 -1.37
N PRO A 167 24.52 -3.09 -1.27
CA PRO A 167 24.72 -4.02 -0.16
C PRO A 167 26.07 -4.73 -0.30
N LEU A 168 26.59 -5.26 0.81
CA LEU A 168 27.83 -6.06 0.79
C LEU A 168 27.62 -7.41 0.08
N PHE A 169 26.39 -7.90 0.12
CA PHE A 169 25.99 -9.18 -0.45
C PHE A 169 24.76 -9.01 -1.33
N LEU A 170 24.74 -9.74 -2.43
CA LEU A 170 23.62 -9.79 -3.36
C LEU A 170 22.88 -11.10 -3.19
N ALA A 171 21.55 -11.07 -3.27
CA ALA A 171 20.70 -12.24 -3.15
C ALA A 171 20.10 -12.68 -4.49
N GLY A 172 20.01 -13.99 -4.66
CA GLY A 172 19.30 -14.65 -5.76
C GLY A 172 18.47 -15.82 -5.23
N VAL A 173 17.60 -16.35 -6.10
CA VAL A 173 16.82 -17.56 -5.84
C VAL A 173 17.28 -18.64 -6.82
N TYR A 174 17.60 -19.82 -6.30
CA TYR A 174 17.91 -21.00 -7.12
C TYR A 174 16.78 -22.01 -7.01
N LEU A 175 16.30 -22.51 -8.15
CA LEU A 175 15.23 -23.49 -8.25
C LEU A 175 15.77 -24.86 -8.66
N LEU A 176 15.56 -25.90 -7.86
CA LEU A 176 15.64 -27.29 -8.31
C LEU A 176 14.23 -27.77 -8.64
N ALA A 177 13.98 -28.14 -9.90
CA ALA A 177 12.67 -28.57 -10.37
C ALA A 177 12.74 -29.88 -11.15
N ALA A 178 11.78 -30.78 -10.93
CA ALA A 178 11.59 -31.89 -11.87
C ALA A 178 11.09 -31.36 -13.22
N ASP A 179 11.52 -31.98 -14.31
CA ASP A 179 11.08 -31.64 -15.66
C ASP A 179 10.01 -32.62 -16.18
N ALA A 180 9.51 -32.34 -17.39
CA ALA A 180 8.46 -33.15 -18.03
C ALA A 180 8.92 -34.57 -18.41
N SER A 181 10.21 -34.89 -18.31
CA SER A 181 10.71 -36.25 -18.57
C SER A 181 10.43 -37.21 -17.40
N GLN A 182 10.14 -36.66 -16.22
CA GLN A 182 9.82 -37.42 -15.02
C GLN A 182 8.30 -37.62 -14.87
N SER A 183 7.90 -38.74 -14.26
CA SER A 183 6.50 -39.03 -13.99
C SER A 183 6.32 -39.88 -12.73
N ILE A 184 5.13 -39.80 -12.14
CA ILE A 184 4.77 -40.50 -10.92
C ILE A 184 3.79 -41.63 -11.29
N PRO A 185 4.18 -42.92 -11.10
CA PRO A 185 3.28 -44.03 -11.37
C PRO A 185 2.09 -44.05 -10.38
N PRO A 186 0.92 -44.57 -10.80
CA PRO A 186 -0.23 -44.68 -9.92
C PRO A 186 -0.02 -45.74 -8.83
N LYS A 187 -0.84 -45.67 -7.77
CA LYS A 187 -0.91 -46.68 -6.70
C LYS A 187 0.40 -46.90 -5.93
N LYS A 188 1.25 -45.87 -5.78
CA LYS A 188 2.42 -45.91 -4.91
C LYS A 188 2.16 -45.14 -3.61
N ALA A 189 2.34 -45.81 -2.48
CA ALA A 189 2.31 -45.15 -1.16
C ALA A 189 3.48 -44.19 -0.95
N GLU A 190 4.62 -44.49 -1.60
CA GLU A 190 5.80 -43.66 -1.60
C GLU A 190 6.47 -43.73 -2.98
N PHE A 191 6.74 -42.57 -3.58
CA PHE A 191 7.54 -42.46 -4.80
C PHE A 191 8.42 -41.21 -4.73
N ALA A 192 9.69 -41.35 -5.11
CA ALA A 192 10.68 -40.28 -5.03
C ALA A 192 11.03 -39.74 -6.42
N LEU A 193 10.99 -38.42 -6.56
CA LEU A 193 11.66 -37.71 -7.66
C LEU A 193 12.87 -36.97 -7.11
N ASN A 194 13.97 -37.01 -7.85
CA ASN A 194 15.24 -36.48 -7.40
C ASN A 194 15.86 -35.58 -8.47
N MET A 195 16.43 -34.46 -8.04
CA MET A 195 17.26 -33.58 -8.87
C MET A 195 18.65 -33.45 -8.26
N SER A 196 19.66 -33.28 -9.12
CA SER A 196 20.99 -32.90 -8.70
C SER A 196 21.69 -32.06 -9.76
N CYS A 197 22.37 -30.99 -9.36
CA CYS A 197 23.21 -30.22 -10.27
C CYS A 197 24.59 -29.96 -9.65
N LEU A 198 25.63 -30.06 -10.47
CA LEU A 198 26.98 -29.64 -10.10
C LEU A 198 27.05 -28.12 -10.03
N TYR A 199 27.64 -27.61 -8.95
CA TYR A 199 27.90 -26.19 -8.81
C TYR A 199 29.29 -25.84 -9.36
N GLU A 200 29.34 -25.09 -10.45
CA GLU A 200 30.59 -24.83 -11.21
C GLU A 200 31.15 -23.42 -11.03
N GLU A 201 30.42 -22.52 -10.37
CA GLU A 201 30.81 -21.11 -10.27
C GLU A 201 31.98 -20.90 -9.28
N ASP A 202 32.90 -20.00 -9.61
CA ASP A 202 34.10 -19.68 -8.79
C ASP A 202 33.79 -18.82 -7.55
N ALA A 203 32.52 -18.73 -7.15
CA ALA A 203 32.08 -18.00 -5.97
C ALA A 203 31.45 -18.95 -4.93
N ILE A 204 31.49 -18.56 -3.67
CA ILE A 204 30.78 -19.28 -2.60
C ILE A 204 29.41 -18.62 -2.39
N ILE A 205 28.34 -19.41 -2.37
CA ILE A 205 26.99 -18.96 -2.04
C ILE A 205 26.52 -19.53 -0.70
N HIS A 206 25.65 -18.80 -0.03
CA HIS A 206 25.14 -19.15 1.28
C HIS A 206 23.61 -19.15 1.29
N PRO A 207 22.97 -20.34 1.32
CA PRO A 207 21.53 -20.44 1.49
C PRO A 207 21.07 -19.80 2.81
N PHE A 208 19.97 -19.06 2.78
CA PHE A 208 19.40 -18.45 3.99
C PHE A 208 17.88 -18.59 4.12
N ALA A 209 17.16 -18.90 3.04
CA ALA A 209 15.75 -19.29 3.11
C ALA A 209 15.40 -20.32 2.02
N TYR A 210 14.36 -21.11 2.20
CA TYR A 210 13.91 -22.13 1.25
C TYR A 210 12.39 -22.20 1.15
N ARG A 211 11.87 -22.64 0.00
CA ARG A 211 10.45 -22.88 -0.25
C ARG A 211 10.27 -24.21 -0.96
N THR A 212 9.26 -24.97 -0.54
CA THR A 212 8.88 -26.25 -1.13
C THR A 212 7.53 -26.12 -1.85
N HIS A 213 7.41 -26.66 -3.05
CA HIS A 213 6.15 -26.66 -3.80
C HIS A 213 5.93 -27.97 -4.54
N ALA A 214 4.72 -28.52 -4.36
CA ALA A 214 4.13 -29.64 -5.08
C ALA A 214 2.61 -29.50 -5.05
N HIS A 215 1.89 -30.27 -5.86
CA HIS A 215 0.43 -30.38 -5.79
C HIS A 215 0.02 -31.48 -4.79
N ALA A 216 -1.20 -32.00 -4.89
CA ALA A 216 -1.87 -32.79 -3.85
C ALA A 216 -1.14 -34.09 -3.43
N LEU A 217 -0.28 -34.66 -4.26
CA LEU A 217 0.43 -35.91 -3.97
C LEU A 217 1.71 -35.68 -3.15
N GLY A 218 2.25 -34.46 -3.14
CA GLY A 218 3.48 -34.15 -2.41
C GLY A 218 3.33 -34.35 -0.90
N ARG A 219 4.29 -35.04 -0.28
CA ARG A 219 4.33 -35.28 1.17
C ARG A 219 5.52 -34.60 1.84
N ILE A 220 6.67 -34.62 1.18
CA ILE A 220 7.86 -33.95 1.68
C ILE A 220 8.81 -33.59 0.55
N ILE A 221 9.47 -32.45 0.70
CA ILE A 221 10.55 -32.01 -0.18
C ILE A 221 11.75 -31.64 0.68
N THR A 222 12.92 -32.15 0.31
CA THR A 222 14.19 -31.84 0.98
C THR A 222 15.22 -31.34 -0.02
N GLY A 223 16.12 -30.47 0.44
CA GLY A 223 17.26 -29.99 -0.33
C GLY A 223 18.54 -30.00 0.49
N TYR A 224 19.65 -30.40 -0.14
CA TYR A 224 20.95 -30.55 0.49
C TYR A 224 22.06 -29.98 -0.39
N GLN A 225 23.14 -29.59 0.27
CA GLN A 225 24.46 -29.52 -0.34
C GLN A 225 25.16 -30.86 -0.10
N TYR A 226 25.79 -31.40 -1.14
CA TYR A 226 26.54 -32.65 -1.07
C TYR A 226 28.01 -32.40 -1.40
N ARG A 227 28.88 -32.67 -0.42
CA ARG A 227 30.34 -32.51 -0.51
C ARG A 227 31.01 -33.66 0.22
N GLU A 228 32.04 -34.23 -0.38
CA GLU A 228 32.88 -35.27 0.26
C GLU A 228 32.04 -36.40 0.88
N ASN A 229 31.05 -36.91 0.12
CA ASN A 229 30.16 -37.99 0.54
C ASN A 229 29.30 -37.68 1.80
N THR A 230 29.07 -36.40 2.08
CA THR A 230 28.27 -35.90 3.20
C THR A 230 27.14 -35.00 2.70
N PHE A 231 25.94 -35.20 3.23
CA PHE A 231 24.78 -34.35 2.95
C PHE A 231 24.59 -33.31 4.06
N ASN A 232 24.64 -32.03 3.69
CA ASN A 232 24.35 -30.90 4.57
C ASN A 232 22.98 -30.33 4.22
N LEU A 233 22.03 -30.46 5.15
CA LEU A 233 20.64 -30.04 4.94
C LEU A 233 20.56 -28.54 4.72
N ILE A 234 19.95 -28.12 3.60
CA ILE A 234 19.55 -26.73 3.36
C ILE A 234 18.17 -26.49 3.96
N GLY A 235 17.21 -27.37 3.65
CA GLY A 235 15.82 -27.24 4.10
C GLY A 235 15.00 -28.51 3.87
N LYS A 236 13.96 -28.68 4.69
CA LYS A 236 13.01 -29.81 4.67
C LYS A 236 11.60 -29.26 4.90
N GLY A 237 10.68 -29.49 3.98
CA GLY A 237 9.34 -28.87 4.02
C GLY A 237 8.23 -29.82 3.60
N ASN A 238 7.06 -29.66 4.20
CA ASN A 238 5.82 -30.28 3.75
C ASN A 238 5.17 -29.35 2.71
N PRO A 239 5.08 -29.74 1.42
CA PRO A 239 4.54 -28.88 0.38
C PRO A 239 3.03 -28.60 0.51
N GLN A 240 2.32 -29.31 1.40
CA GLN A 240 0.91 -29.03 1.69
C GLN A 240 0.71 -27.95 2.77
N TRP A 241 1.76 -27.55 3.46
CA TRP A 241 1.74 -26.41 4.39
C TRP A 241 1.84 -25.07 3.65
N PRO A 242 1.65 -23.92 4.32
CA PRO A 242 1.77 -22.62 3.67
C PRO A 242 3.11 -22.45 2.93
N GLN A 243 3.04 -22.29 1.60
CA GLN A 243 4.20 -22.37 0.73
C GLN A 243 4.93 -21.02 0.60
N TRP A 244 5.55 -20.55 1.68
CA TRP A 244 6.41 -19.37 1.70
C TRP A 244 7.90 -19.74 1.88
N PHE A 245 8.78 -18.73 1.98
CA PHE A 245 10.20 -18.92 2.24
C PHE A 245 10.49 -19.08 3.74
N TYR A 246 10.82 -20.30 4.17
CA TYR A 246 11.25 -20.65 5.52
C TYR A 246 12.75 -20.40 5.72
N PRO A 247 13.23 -20.10 6.93
CA PRO A 247 14.67 -19.98 7.19
C PRO A 247 15.42 -21.28 6.85
N ALA A 248 16.51 -21.17 6.09
CA ALA A 248 17.39 -22.31 5.79
C ALA A 248 18.24 -22.68 7.01
N LYS A 249 18.82 -23.88 6.98
CA LYS A 249 19.79 -24.29 8.00
C LYS A 249 21.02 -23.37 7.99
N GLU A 250 21.44 -22.94 9.17
CA GLU A 250 22.62 -22.10 9.31
C GLU A 250 23.92 -22.84 8.92
N ASN A 251 24.93 -22.06 8.53
CA ASN A 251 26.30 -22.51 8.23
C ASN A 251 26.44 -23.47 7.03
N VAL A 252 25.46 -23.50 6.12
CA VAL A 252 25.65 -24.17 4.82
C VAL A 252 26.31 -23.20 3.85
N SER A 253 27.37 -23.66 3.18
CA SER A 253 28.05 -22.93 2.10
C SER A 253 28.20 -23.85 0.90
N ILE A 254 27.87 -23.35 -0.28
CA ILE A 254 28.03 -24.09 -1.53
C ILE A 254 29.20 -23.47 -2.30
N ALA A 255 30.16 -24.29 -2.68
CA ALA A 255 31.38 -23.90 -3.39
C ALA A 255 31.57 -24.78 -4.63
N LYS A 256 32.46 -24.33 -5.54
CA LYS A 256 32.76 -25.04 -6.78
C LYS A 256 33.07 -26.52 -6.54
N GLY A 257 32.40 -27.40 -7.28
CA GLY A 257 32.55 -28.85 -7.19
C GLY A 257 31.52 -29.52 -6.26
N ASP A 258 30.76 -28.75 -5.47
CA ASP A 258 29.65 -29.30 -4.70
C ASP A 258 28.50 -29.73 -5.61
N ILE A 259 27.70 -30.69 -5.15
CA ILE A 259 26.46 -31.08 -5.82
C ILE A 259 25.29 -30.56 -4.98
N ILE A 260 24.40 -29.79 -5.59
CA ILE A 260 23.16 -29.34 -4.97
C ILE A 260 22.09 -30.34 -5.33
N VAL A 261 21.42 -30.90 -4.33
CA VAL A 261 20.48 -32.01 -4.54
C VAL A 261 19.15 -31.75 -3.87
N ALA A 262 18.06 -32.21 -4.47
CA ALA A 262 16.74 -32.14 -3.88
C ALA A 262 15.92 -33.41 -4.18
N GLN A 263 15.06 -33.79 -3.24
CA GLN A 263 14.20 -34.97 -3.32
C GLN A 263 12.78 -34.62 -2.90
N CYS A 264 11.81 -34.99 -3.74
CA CYS A 264 10.39 -34.92 -3.45
C CYS A 264 9.83 -36.31 -3.26
N ILE A 265 9.08 -36.52 -2.19
CA ILE A 265 8.36 -37.76 -1.90
C ILE A 265 6.86 -37.52 -2.10
N PHE A 266 6.26 -38.41 -2.88
CA PHE A 266 4.86 -38.39 -3.27
C PHE A 266 4.13 -39.64 -2.78
N ASP A 267 2.83 -39.48 -2.57
CA ASP A 267 1.87 -40.56 -2.35
C ASP A 267 0.79 -40.48 -3.44
N SER A 268 0.83 -41.44 -4.35
CA SER A 268 -0.06 -41.56 -5.52
C SER A 268 -1.09 -42.68 -5.36
N THR A 269 -1.36 -43.15 -4.13
CA THR A 269 -2.35 -44.22 -3.86
C THR A 269 -3.75 -43.88 -4.37
N SER A 270 -4.12 -42.59 -4.34
CA SER A 270 -5.40 -42.08 -4.83
C SER A 270 -5.50 -41.98 -6.36
N ARG A 271 -4.40 -42.10 -7.11
CA ARG A 271 -4.39 -41.98 -8.57
C ARG A 271 -4.51 -43.34 -9.24
N ASP A 272 -5.27 -43.40 -10.33
CA ASP A 272 -5.42 -44.60 -11.18
C ASP A 272 -4.54 -44.56 -12.43
N THR A 273 -4.08 -43.39 -12.83
CA THR A 273 -3.23 -43.17 -14.00
C THR A 273 -1.90 -42.51 -13.63
N VAL A 274 -0.92 -42.60 -14.54
CA VAL A 274 0.37 -41.92 -14.40
C VAL A 274 0.14 -40.41 -14.27
N THR A 275 0.76 -39.81 -13.27
CA THR A 275 0.71 -38.36 -13.05
C THR A 275 2.00 -37.74 -13.61
N THR A 276 1.85 -36.82 -14.57
CA THR A 276 2.98 -36.14 -15.22
C THR A 276 3.35 -34.86 -14.48
N ILE A 277 4.58 -34.39 -14.69
CA ILE A 277 5.02 -33.07 -14.19
C ILE A 277 4.44 -31.96 -15.06
N GLY A 278 3.82 -30.96 -14.44
CA GLY A 278 3.15 -29.86 -15.13
C GLY A 278 2.51 -28.84 -14.18
N ALA A 279 2.07 -27.71 -14.72
CA ALA A 279 1.60 -26.56 -13.95
C ALA A 279 0.15 -26.66 -13.43
N HIS A 280 -0.68 -27.58 -13.96
CA HIS A 280 -2.08 -27.71 -13.55
C HIS A 280 -2.23 -28.59 -12.31
N GLY A 281 -3.25 -28.34 -11.48
CA GLY A 281 -3.49 -29.10 -10.24
C GLY A 281 -3.76 -30.61 -10.40
N LEU A 282 -4.05 -31.06 -11.63
CA LEU A 282 -4.13 -32.50 -11.96
C LEU A 282 -2.76 -33.13 -12.26
N ASN A 283 -1.80 -32.34 -12.73
CA ASN A 283 -0.38 -32.71 -12.82
C ASN A 283 0.29 -32.62 -11.43
N GLU A 284 1.59 -32.87 -11.38
CA GLU A 284 2.41 -32.63 -10.19
C GLU A 284 3.58 -31.68 -10.46
N MET A 285 4.15 -31.14 -9.38
CA MET A 285 5.40 -30.39 -9.41
C MET A 285 6.33 -30.89 -8.30
N CYS A 286 7.63 -30.79 -8.53
CA CYS A 286 8.64 -31.09 -7.53
C CYS A 286 9.62 -29.93 -7.51
N ASN A 287 9.32 -28.88 -6.73
CA ASN A 287 10.11 -27.66 -6.74
C ASN A 287 10.69 -27.38 -5.36
N PHE A 288 12.02 -27.27 -5.30
CA PHE A 288 12.77 -26.78 -4.15
C PHE A 288 13.47 -25.48 -4.51
N TYR A 289 12.97 -24.38 -3.96
CA TYR A 289 13.58 -23.06 -4.11
C TYR A 289 14.45 -22.81 -2.89
N PHE A 290 15.63 -22.20 -3.07
CA PHE A 290 16.29 -21.55 -1.95
C PHE A 290 16.86 -20.19 -2.35
N TYR A 291 16.71 -19.26 -1.43
CA TYR A 291 17.39 -18.00 -1.42
C TYR A 291 18.82 -18.19 -0.96
N TYR A 292 19.75 -17.58 -1.67
CA TYR A 292 21.15 -17.52 -1.30
C TYR A 292 21.67 -16.10 -1.39
N PHE A 293 22.74 -15.81 -0.65
CA PHE A 293 23.52 -14.59 -0.83
C PHE A 293 24.95 -14.90 -1.28
N VAL A 294 25.53 -13.97 -2.02
CA VAL A 294 26.90 -14.01 -2.53
C VAL A 294 27.56 -12.64 -2.34
N SER A 295 28.89 -12.59 -2.19
CA SER A 295 29.62 -11.31 -2.18
C SER A 295 29.29 -10.47 -3.41
N ALA A 296 29.03 -9.18 -3.24
CA ALA A 296 28.69 -8.27 -4.34
C ALA A 296 29.74 -8.24 -5.47
N LYS A 297 31.01 -8.57 -5.16
CA LYS A 297 32.09 -8.73 -6.14
C LYS A 297 31.85 -9.86 -7.15
N HIS A 298 31.06 -10.86 -6.78
CA HIS A 298 30.70 -12.01 -7.61
C HIS A 298 29.21 -11.94 -8.04
N GLY A 299 28.64 -10.74 -8.15
CA GLY A 299 27.22 -10.56 -8.48
C GLY A 299 26.77 -11.16 -9.80
N SER A 300 27.69 -11.38 -10.76
CA SER A 300 27.41 -12.04 -12.03
C SER A 300 26.91 -13.48 -11.87
N VAL A 301 27.13 -14.11 -10.72
CA VAL A 301 26.65 -15.46 -10.40
C VAL A 301 25.11 -15.51 -10.35
N ILE A 302 24.45 -14.42 -9.94
CA ILE A 302 22.99 -14.36 -9.80
C ILE A 302 22.27 -14.54 -11.14
N SER A 303 22.83 -14.02 -12.24
CA SER A 303 22.20 -14.16 -13.56
C SER A 303 22.39 -15.55 -14.17
N LYS A 304 23.39 -16.31 -13.69
CA LYS A 304 23.70 -17.67 -14.17
C LYS A 304 22.95 -18.75 -13.38
N LEU A 305 22.88 -18.62 -12.06
CA LEU A 305 22.20 -19.57 -11.18
C LEU A 305 20.72 -19.25 -11.07
N LYS A 306 19.94 -19.77 -12.02
CA LYS A 306 18.47 -19.64 -12.01
C LYS A 306 17.76 -20.94 -11.67
N TYR A 307 18.10 -22.04 -12.35
CA TYR A 307 17.41 -23.31 -12.17
C TYR A 307 18.33 -24.53 -12.40
N CYS A 308 17.86 -25.67 -11.91
CA CYS A 308 18.41 -27.01 -12.06
C CYS A 308 17.25 -27.94 -12.43
N GLN A 309 17.33 -28.59 -13.59
CA GLN A 309 16.33 -29.55 -14.07
C GLN A 309 16.93 -30.92 -14.41
N GLU A 310 18.20 -31.14 -14.11
CA GLU A 310 18.86 -32.41 -14.38
C GLU A 310 18.27 -33.52 -13.50
N ALA A 311 17.87 -34.62 -14.17
CA ALA A 311 17.51 -35.86 -13.48
C ALA A 311 18.69 -36.27 -12.59
N GLY A 312 18.42 -36.52 -11.31
CA GLY A 312 19.51 -36.61 -10.36
C GLY A 312 20.47 -37.79 -10.62
N ASP A 313 21.70 -37.66 -10.13
CA ASP A 313 22.73 -38.69 -10.25
C ASP A 313 22.33 -39.94 -9.44
N ASN A 314 22.03 -41.02 -10.17
CA ASN A 314 21.67 -42.34 -9.61
C ASN A 314 22.73 -42.88 -8.64
N SER A 315 24.00 -42.48 -8.77
CA SER A 315 25.08 -42.90 -7.88
C SER A 315 24.97 -42.32 -6.46
N ILE A 316 24.22 -41.22 -6.31
CA ILE A 316 24.01 -40.49 -5.04
C ILE A 316 22.71 -40.93 -4.36
N PHE A 317 21.70 -41.38 -5.13
CA PHE A 317 20.37 -41.72 -4.60
C PHE A 317 20.37 -42.79 -3.52
N GLY A 318 21.20 -43.82 -3.67
CA GLY A 318 21.33 -44.88 -2.67
C GLY A 318 21.94 -44.42 -1.34
N LYS A 319 22.50 -43.20 -1.30
CA LYS A 319 23.19 -42.62 -0.13
C LYS A 319 22.38 -41.53 0.58
N TYR A 320 21.19 -41.20 0.09
CA TYR A 320 20.38 -40.15 0.69
C TYR A 320 20.11 -40.42 2.18
N PRO A 321 20.13 -39.38 3.03
CA PRO A 321 19.81 -39.54 4.44
C PRO A 321 18.42 -40.17 4.64
N ALA A 322 18.32 -41.16 5.52
CA ALA A 322 17.05 -41.87 5.76
C ALA A 322 15.95 -40.93 6.27
N ASP A 323 16.33 -39.88 7.00
CA ASP A 323 15.41 -38.85 7.48
C ASP A 323 14.84 -37.98 6.36
N ALA A 324 15.44 -37.96 5.15
CA ALA A 324 14.90 -37.21 4.01
C ALA A 324 13.50 -37.70 3.58
N ARG A 325 13.21 -38.98 3.84
CA ARG A 325 11.92 -39.63 3.51
C ARG A 325 10.89 -39.56 4.62
N ILE A 326 11.30 -39.21 5.84
CA ILE A 326 10.41 -39.16 7.01
C ILE A 326 9.59 -37.87 6.96
N PRO A 327 8.24 -37.94 6.85
CA PRO A 327 7.38 -36.77 6.88
C PRO A 327 7.62 -35.91 8.12
N LEU A 328 7.45 -34.60 7.99
CA LEU A 328 7.46 -33.70 9.14
C LEU A 328 6.30 -34.04 10.08
N PRO A 329 6.47 -33.89 11.41
CA PRO A 329 5.38 -34.10 12.36
C PRO A 329 4.24 -33.13 12.07
N ARG A 330 3.03 -33.56 12.43
CA ARG A 330 1.79 -32.78 12.29
C ARG A 330 1.95 -31.38 12.90
N ASN A 331 1.46 -30.34 12.20
CA ASN A 331 1.42 -28.98 12.71
C ASN A 331 0.02 -28.41 12.50
N GLU A 332 -0.78 -28.38 13.57
CA GLU A 332 -2.19 -27.97 13.49
C GLU A 332 -2.38 -26.53 13.00
N LEU A 333 -1.45 -25.63 13.36
CA LEU A 333 -1.51 -24.24 12.90
C LEU A 333 -1.31 -24.16 11.39
N PHE A 334 -0.24 -24.76 10.88
CA PHE A 334 0.04 -24.76 9.45
C PHE A 334 -1.00 -25.53 8.65
N GLU A 335 -1.57 -26.60 9.19
CA GLU A 335 -2.67 -27.32 8.55
C GLU A 335 -3.95 -26.49 8.49
N LYS A 336 -4.26 -25.74 9.56
CA LYS A 336 -5.41 -24.82 9.58
C LYS A 336 -5.20 -23.66 8.62
N GLU A 337 -4.00 -23.08 8.60
CA GLU A 337 -3.61 -22.05 7.64
C GLU A 337 -3.60 -22.60 6.22
N ALA A 338 -3.32 -23.89 6.04
CA ALA A 338 -3.38 -24.60 4.78
C ALA A 338 -4.77 -25.18 4.42
N ALA A 339 -5.80 -24.97 5.24
CA ALA A 339 -7.14 -25.36 4.86
C ALA A 339 -7.66 -24.46 3.73
N MET A 340 -8.33 -25.04 2.74
CA MET A 340 -8.96 -24.25 1.69
C MET A 340 -10.16 -23.48 2.27
N ILE A 341 -10.28 -22.20 1.91
CA ILE A 341 -11.47 -21.42 2.19
C ILE A 341 -12.49 -21.70 1.09
N HIS A 342 -13.67 -22.15 1.50
CA HIS A 342 -14.78 -22.46 0.59
C HIS A 342 -15.77 -21.31 0.42
N ASP A 343 -15.73 -20.31 1.32
CA ASP A 343 -16.64 -19.18 1.29
C ASP A 343 -16.16 -18.11 0.30
N ARG A 344 -17.05 -17.68 -0.60
CA ARG A 344 -16.79 -16.57 -1.51
C ARG A 344 -16.72 -15.25 -0.74
N PHE A 345 -15.62 -14.52 -0.90
CA PHE A 345 -15.52 -13.15 -0.43
C PHE A 345 -16.37 -12.20 -1.29
N GLY A 346 -16.91 -11.17 -0.66
CA GLY A 346 -17.52 -10.05 -1.36
C GLY A 346 -18.49 -9.27 -0.51
N VAL A 347 -19.22 -8.35 -1.14
CA VAL A 347 -20.13 -7.44 -0.46
C VAL A 347 -21.50 -7.47 -1.14
N SER A 348 -22.53 -7.71 -0.35
CA SER A 348 -23.94 -7.61 -0.80
C SER A 348 -24.60 -6.39 -0.17
N PHE A 349 -25.39 -5.66 -0.96
CA PHE A 349 -26.15 -4.50 -0.51
C PHE A 349 -27.63 -4.84 -0.38
N ALA A 350 -28.27 -4.36 0.68
CA ALA A 350 -29.71 -4.37 0.86
C ALA A 350 -30.23 -2.93 0.94
N THR A 351 -31.25 -2.61 0.14
CA THR A 351 -31.95 -1.32 0.10
C THR A 351 -33.28 -1.33 0.85
N ASP A 352 -33.86 -2.51 1.05
CA ASP A 352 -35.20 -2.78 1.59
C ASP A 352 -35.16 -3.49 2.95
N TRP A 353 -34.02 -3.41 3.65
CA TRP A 353 -33.82 -4.06 4.94
C TRP A 353 -34.56 -3.36 6.10
N LEU A 354 -35.03 -2.12 5.89
CA LEU A 354 -35.86 -1.41 6.86
C LEU A 354 -37.28 -1.99 6.84
N THR A 355 -37.78 -2.35 8.02
CA THR A 355 -39.10 -2.96 8.19
C THR A 355 -40.08 -1.97 8.83
N GLY A 356 -41.27 -1.87 8.24
CA GLY A 356 -42.29 -0.87 8.62
C GLY A 356 -42.16 0.45 7.84
N ASN A 357 -43.10 1.37 8.07
CA ASN A 357 -43.15 2.66 7.37
C ASN A 357 -42.19 3.68 8.03
N VAL A 358 -40.89 3.42 7.94
CA VAL A 358 -39.83 4.27 8.48
C VAL A 358 -39.68 5.52 7.62
N LYS A 359 -40.20 6.66 8.10
CA LYS A 359 -40.07 7.95 7.41
C LYS A 359 -38.87 8.72 7.93
N LEU A 360 -37.83 8.81 7.10
CA LEU A 360 -36.63 9.61 7.37
C LEU A 360 -36.60 10.83 6.44
N GLY A 361 -36.08 11.92 6.98
CA GLY A 361 -35.71 13.09 6.19
C GLY A 361 -34.30 12.94 5.62
N GLN A 362 -33.70 14.06 5.19
CA GLN A 362 -32.31 14.08 4.76
C GLN A 362 -31.37 13.55 5.86
N ILE A 363 -30.72 12.41 5.61
CA ILE A 363 -29.91 11.69 6.61
C ILE A 363 -28.49 12.25 6.63
N SER A 364 -28.18 13.04 7.65
CA SER A 364 -26.91 13.75 7.76
C SER A 364 -25.84 13.00 8.54
N GLY A 365 -26.22 12.10 9.44
CA GLY A 365 -25.26 11.37 10.26
C GLY A 365 -25.78 10.01 10.67
N ILE A 366 -24.90 9.03 10.77
CA ILE A 366 -25.20 7.72 11.31
C ILE A 366 -24.06 7.25 12.22
N THR A 367 -24.40 6.46 13.24
CA THR A 367 -23.43 5.85 14.17
C THR A 367 -24.01 4.58 14.78
N MET A 368 -23.21 3.77 15.47
CA MET A 368 -23.70 2.62 16.22
C MET A 368 -23.81 2.96 17.69
N ASP A 369 -24.89 2.52 18.36
CA ASP A 369 -24.93 2.53 19.82
C ASP A 369 -24.18 1.33 20.42
N ASN A 370 -24.00 1.35 21.75
CA ASN A 370 -23.31 0.27 22.45
C ASN A 370 -24.10 -1.05 22.53
N ASN A 371 -25.36 -1.06 22.07
CA ASN A 371 -26.19 -2.27 21.94
C ASN A 371 -26.14 -2.87 20.51
N GLY A 372 -25.39 -2.25 19.60
CA GLY A 372 -25.30 -2.69 18.20
C GLY A 372 -26.47 -2.25 17.32
N ASN A 373 -27.27 -1.26 17.76
CA ASN A 373 -28.29 -0.63 16.92
C ASN A 373 -27.68 0.55 16.15
N LEU A 374 -28.22 0.78 14.96
CA LEU A 374 -27.88 1.94 14.15
C LEU A 374 -28.65 3.16 14.64
N VAL A 375 -27.95 4.23 14.98
CA VAL A 375 -28.52 5.52 15.37
C VAL A 375 -28.40 6.47 14.18
N VAL A 376 -29.54 6.93 13.69
CA VAL A 376 -29.67 7.77 12.50
C VAL A 376 -30.06 9.18 12.91
N PHE A 377 -29.28 10.17 12.46
CA PHE A 377 -29.57 11.59 12.60
C PHE A 377 -30.04 12.14 11.25
N HIS A 378 -31.30 12.57 11.19
CA HIS A 378 -31.94 13.06 9.98
C HIS A 378 -32.63 14.38 10.22
N ARG A 379 -32.96 15.09 9.13
CA ARG A 379 -33.50 16.45 9.20
C ARG A 379 -35.03 16.53 9.16
N ALA A 380 -35.72 15.40 9.31
CA ALA A 380 -37.16 15.27 9.15
C ALA A 380 -37.71 16.06 7.92
N ASP A 381 -38.47 17.13 8.14
CA ASP A 381 -39.04 18.02 7.12
C ASP A 381 -38.11 19.17 6.70
N ARG A 382 -36.94 19.31 7.33
CA ARG A 382 -35.89 20.27 6.94
C ARG A 382 -34.96 19.70 5.86
N SER A 383 -34.47 20.60 5.02
CA SER A 383 -33.43 20.32 4.03
C SER A 383 -32.33 21.37 4.11
N TRP A 384 -31.08 20.93 4.06
CA TRP A 384 -29.96 21.85 3.83
C TRP A 384 -29.78 22.04 2.33
N THR A 385 -30.01 23.26 1.88
CA THR A 385 -29.76 23.72 0.51
C THR A 385 -28.78 24.91 0.52
N GLU A 386 -28.35 25.34 -0.66
CA GLU A 386 -27.55 26.55 -0.83
C GLU A 386 -28.20 27.82 -0.23
N LEU A 387 -29.53 27.82 -0.07
CA LEU A 387 -30.30 28.95 0.47
C LEU A 387 -30.48 28.90 2.00
N SER A 388 -30.05 27.83 2.68
CA SER A 388 -30.25 27.69 4.12
C SER A 388 -29.50 28.73 4.95
N PHE A 389 -28.42 29.30 4.42
CA PHE A 389 -27.57 30.27 5.11
C PHE A 389 -27.41 31.57 4.29
N ASP A 390 -27.11 32.67 4.97
CA ASP A 390 -26.65 33.91 4.32
C ASP A 390 -25.12 33.88 4.11
N ASP A 391 -24.60 34.93 3.46
CA ASP A 391 -23.16 35.07 3.17
C ASP A 391 -22.31 35.24 4.44
N LYS A 392 -22.94 35.46 5.59
CA LYS A 392 -22.31 35.53 6.92
C LYS A 392 -22.47 34.23 7.69
N ASN A 393 -22.90 33.15 7.02
CA ASN A 393 -23.16 31.85 7.59
C ASN A 393 -24.26 31.81 8.67
N LYS A 394 -25.16 32.80 8.72
CA LYS A 394 -26.32 32.77 9.61
C LYS A 394 -27.46 31.99 8.98
N TYR A 395 -28.11 31.16 9.79
CA TYR A 395 -29.24 30.35 9.33
C TYR A 395 -30.46 31.23 9.03
N ARG A 396 -31.06 31.08 7.85
CA ARG A 396 -32.16 31.94 7.39
C ARG A 396 -33.53 31.55 7.95
N LEU A 397 -33.74 30.29 8.30
CA LEU A 397 -35.03 29.78 8.78
C LEU A 397 -35.10 29.71 10.32
N SER A 398 -34.36 30.57 11.00
CA SER A 398 -34.32 30.62 12.47
C SER A 398 -35.67 30.90 13.11
N ASP A 399 -36.52 31.66 12.41
CA ASP A 399 -37.82 32.10 12.93
C ASP A 399 -38.86 30.98 12.91
N GLU A 400 -38.63 29.92 12.14
CA GLU A 400 -39.52 28.76 12.12
C GLU A 400 -39.37 27.86 13.35
N GLY A 401 -38.35 28.11 14.17
CA GLY A 401 -38.08 27.33 15.38
C GLY A 401 -37.43 25.96 15.11
N PRO A 402 -37.11 25.22 16.18
CA PRO A 402 -36.53 23.88 16.07
C PRO A 402 -37.51 22.88 15.43
N ILE A 403 -36.96 21.81 14.85
CA ILE A 403 -37.69 20.75 14.17
C ILE A 403 -38.62 20.05 15.16
N ARG A 404 -39.92 20.00 14.88
CA ARG A 404 -40.94 19.46 15.80
C ARG A 404 -41.16 17.95 15.66
N THR A 405 -40.59 17.36 14.63
CA THR A 405 -40.59 15.91 14.39
C THR A 405 -39.32 15.31 15.00
N PRO A 406 -39.34 14.06 15.50
CA PRO A 406 -38.13 13.38 15.92
C PRO A 406 -37.07 13.38 14.81
N VAL A 407 -35.82 13.62 15.17
CA VAL A 407 -34.68 13.74 14.25
C VAL A 407 -33.62 12.66 14.50
N VAL A 408 -33.70 11.97 15.63
CA VAL A 408 -32.90 10.78 15.92
C VAL A 408 -33.80 9.56 15.87
N ALA A 409 -33.40 8.56 15.09
CA ALA A 409 -34.05 7.26 15.02
C ALA A 409 -33.04 6.15 15.34
N VAL A 410 -33.41 5.25 16.27
CA VAL A 410 -32.63 4.05 16.56
C VAL A 410 -33.25 2.88 15.83
N ILE A 411 -32.45 2.20 15.01
CA ILE A 411 -32.88 1.12 14.14
C ILE A 411 -32.11 -0.14 14.52
N SER A 412 -32.84 -1.21 14.80
CA SER A 412 -32.25 -2.52 15.12
C SER A 412 -31.55 -3.14 13.91
N SER A 413 -30.75 -4.17 14.12
CA SER A 413 -30.11 -4.91 13.03
C SER A 413 -31.11 -5.61 12.07
N GLN A 414 -32.36 -5.80 12.53
CA GLN A 414 -33.50 -6.30 11.73
C GLN A 414 -34.27 -5.19 11.00
N GLY A 415 -33.84 -3.93 11.12
CA GLY A 415 -34.42 -2.80 10.40
C GLY A 415 -35.69 -2.21 11.00
N THR A 416 -36.06 -2.58 12.23
CA THR A 416 -37.20 -1.99 12.94
C THR A 416 -36.77 -0.76 13.75
N ILE A 417 -37.64 0.26 13.85
CA ILE A 417 -37.43 1.38 14.76
C ILE A 417 -37.58 0.90 16.20
N VAL A 418 -36.51 1.04 16.99
CA VAL A 418 -36.49 0.78 18.44
C VAL A 418 -37.02 1.98 19.21
N THR A 419 -36.60 3.19 18.83
CA THR A 419 -37.01 4.45 19.47
C THR A 419 -36.75 5.63 18.54
N GLN A 420 -37.49 6.72 18.75
CA GLN A 420 -37.19 8.02 18.15
C GLN A 420 -37.04 9.09 19.25
N TRP A 421 -36.33 10.17 18.94
CA TRP A 421 -36.05 11.26 19.88
C TRP A 421 -35.61 12.54 19.14
N GLY A 422 -35.52 13.65 19.87
CA GLY A 422 -34.86 14.88 19.44
C GLY A 422 -35.79 15.97 18.94
N GLU A 423 -37.10 15.76 19.03
CA GLU A 423 -38.11 16.76 18.69
C GLU A 423 -37.97 18.03 19.54
N GLY A 424 -38.00 19.18 18.89
CA GLY A 424 -37.91 20.50 19.49
C GLY A 424 -36.50 20.92 19.93
N LEU A 425 -35.46 20.14 19.64
CA LEU A 425 -34.10 20.42 20.11
C LEU A 425 -33.17 21.02 19.05
N PHE A 426 -33.34 20.64 17.78
CA PHE A 426 -32.37 20.92 16.72
C PHE A 426 -32.99 21.73 15.58
N TYR A 427 -32.18 22.54 14.90
CA TYR A 427 -32.57 23.36 13.75
C TYR A 427 -32.08 22.76 12.44
N LEU A 428 -30.82 22.31 12.39
CA LEU A 428 -30.25 21.67 11.22
C LEU A 428 -29.18 20.64 11.62
N PRO A 429 -29.63 19.42 11.98
CA PRO A 429 -28.77 18.27 12.27
C PRO A 429 -27.64 18.02 11.26
N HIS A 430 -26.46 17.62 11.75
CA HIS A 430 -25.36 17.15 10.93
C HIS A 430 -24.70 15.86 11.45
N GLY A 431 -23.65 15.97 12.26
CA GLY A 431 -22.86 14.85 12.77
C GLY A 431 -23.46 14.23 14.02
N ILE A 432 -23.16 12.95 14.24
CA ILE A 432 -23.65 12.15 15.37
C ILE A 432 -22.59 11.11 15.79
N PHE A 433 -22.45 10.89 17.09
CA PHE A 433 -21.55 9.88 17.64
C PHE A 433 -22.08 9.41 19.01
N VAL A 434 -22.08 8.10 19.26
CA VAL A 434 -22.36 7.54 20.58
C VAL A 434 -21.05 7.07 21.19
N ASP A 435 -20.72 7.58 22.37
CA ASP A 435 -19.50 7.18 23.08
C ASP A 435 -19.68 5.91 23.93
N LYS A 436 -18.58 5.35 24.45
CA LYS A 436 -18.60 4.14 25.30
C LYS A 436 -19.34 4.31 26.63
N ASN A 437 -19.61 5.54 27.06
CA ASN A 437 -20.38 5.83 28.28
C ASN A 437 -21.88 5.99 28.00
N ASN A 438 -22.36 5.69 26.78
CA ASN A 438 -23.72 5.97 26.34
C ASN A 438 -24.05 7.46 26.43
N HIS A 439 -23.14 8.35 26.05
CA HIS A 439 -23.52 9.74 25.72
C HIS A 439 -23.65 9.90 24.21
N LEU A 440 -24.74 10.56 23.82
CA LEU A 440 -25.00 10.94 22.44
C LEU A 440 -24.39 12.32 22.19
N TRP A 441 -23.40 12.40 21.31
CA TRP A 441 -22.78 13.63 20.85
C TRP A 441 -23.31 13.98 19.46
N VAL A 442 -23.75 15.22 19.27
CA VAL A 442 -24.35 15.68 18.00
C VAL A 442 -23.90 17.08 17.65
N THR A 443 -23.85 17.37 16.35
CA THR A 443 -23.58 18.72 15.83
C THR A 443 -24.81 19.30 15.14
N ASP A 444 -25.05 20.59 15.35
CA ASP A 444 -26.09 21.35 14.64
C ASP A 444 -25.45 22.52 13.90
N VAL A 445 -25.56 22.49 12.56
CA VAL A 445 -24.88 23.46 11.70
C VAL A 445 -25.58 24.81 11.69
N ALA A 446 -26.90 24.87 11.93
CA ALA A 446 -27.64 26.12 12.04
C ALA A 446 -27.34 26.83 13.36
N MET A 447 -27.25 26.07 14.45
CA MET A 447 -26.91 26.59 15.76
C MET A 447 -25.42 26.88 15.91
N HIS A 448 -24.56 26.30 15.06
CA HIS A 448 -23.10 26.30 15.20
C HIS A 448 -22.62 25.73 16.54
N GLN A 449 -23.26 24.66 16.98
CA GLN A 449 -23.04 24.08 18.29
C GLN A 449 -22.83 22.56 18.23
N VAL A 450 -22.19 22.06 19.28
CA VAL A 450 -22.08 20.63 19.57
C VAL A 450 -22.73 20.39 20.93
N PHE A 451 -23.50 19.32 21.04
CA PHE A 451 -24.21 18.94 22.25
C PHE A 451 -23.83 17.53 22.66
N SER A 452 -23.86 17.25 23.96
CA SER A 452 -23.88 15.89 24.48
C SER A 452 -25.10 15.65 25.36
N PHE A 453 -25.66 14.44 25.32
CA PHE A 453 -26.83 14.03 26.10
C PHE A 453 -26.59 12.67 26.74
N ASP A 454 -27.15 12.46 27.95
CA ASP A 454 -27.17 11.13 28.58
C ASP A 454 -28.17 10.24 27.82
N TRP A 455 -27.64 9.32 27.01
CA TRP A 455 -28.44 8.49 26.12
C TRP A 455 -29.29 7.48 26.88
N ASN A 456 -28.90 7.12 28.12
CA ASN A 456 -29.67 6.21 28.96
C ASN A 456 -30.95 6.86 29.50
N LYS A 457 -30.90 8.17 29.77
CA LYS A 457 -32.03 8.91 30.37
C LYS A 457 -32.95 9.55 29.34
N LYS A 458 -32.54 9.61 28.07
CA LYS A 458 -33.27 10.25 26.95
C LYS A 458 -33.87 11.62 27.30
N GLY A 459 -33.17 12.38 28.15
CA GLY A 459 -33.61 13.69 28.60
C GLY A 459 -33.28 14.78 27.57
N ASN A 460 -34.10 15.84 27.55
CA ASN A 460 -33.92 16.97 26.63
C ASN A 460 -32.87 18.00 27.11
N LYS A 461 -32.28 17.78 28.30
CA LYS A 461 -31.26 18.66 28.86
C LYS A 461 -29.87 18.16 28.45
N PRO A 462 -29.08 18.96 27.72
CA PRO A 462 -27.71 18.57 27.38
C PRO A 462 -26.82 18.52 28.62
N LEU A 463 -25.88 17.58 28.62
CA LEU A 463 -24.78 17.48 29.58
C LEU A 463 -23.71 18.53 29.27
N VAL A 464 -23.37 18.67 27.98
CA VAL A 464 -22.39 19.64 27.49
C VAL A 464 -22.99 20.40 26.30
N VAL A 465 -22.72 21.71 26.24
CA VAL A 465 -23.02 22.57 25.10
C VAL A 465 -21.76 23.32 24.73
N LEU A 466 -21.28 23.12 23.50
CA LEU A 466 -20.11 23.79 22.95
C LEU A 466 -20.54 24.70 21.80
N GLY A 467 -19.92 25.87 21.67
CA GLY A 467 -20.30 26.84 20.66
C GLY A 467 -21.33 27.86 21.14
N ASN A 468 -21.58 28.87 20.31
CA ASN A 468 -22.53 29.93 20.59
C ASN A 468 -23.75 29.80 19.68
N ALA A 469 -24.92 29.60 20.27
CA ALA A 469 -26.17 29.40 19.54
C ALA A 469 -26.40 30.48 18.48
N MET A 470 -26.60 30.04 17.23
CA MET A 470 -26.92 30.86 16.05
C MET A 470 -25.83 31.89 15.69
N LYS A 471 -24.62 31.77 16.26
CA LYS A 471 -23.52 32.71 16.04
C LYS A 471 -22.30 31.98 15.50
N PRO A 472 -21.98 32.13 14.20
CA PRO A 472 -20.79 31.55 13.64
C PRO A 472 -19.54 32.24 14.20
N GLY A 473 -18.46 31.48 14.36
CA GLY A 473 -17.16 32.00 14.77
C GLY A 473 -16.04 30.98 14.56
N ASN A 474 -14.83 31.38 14.92
CA ASN A 474 -13.60 30.58 14.73
C ASN A 474 -12.63 30.69 15.92
N ASP A 475 -13.10 31.12 17.08
CA ASP A 475 -12.30 31.20 18.31
C ASP A 475 -12.39 29.90 19.14
N ALA A 476 -11.87 29.93 20.37
CA ALA A 476 -11.85 28.78 21.28
C ALA A 476 -13.24 28.34 21.79
N LYS A 477 -14.26 29.19 21.65
CA LYS A 477 -15.62 28.97 22.19
C LYS A 477 -16.70 28.96 21.11
N SER A 478 -16.33 29.16 19.85
CA SER A 478 -17.26 29.32 18.72
C SER A 478 -16.88 28.39 17.58
N PHE A 479 -17.89 27.86 16.90
CA PHE A 479 -17.73 27.08 15.68
C PHE A 479 -18.38 27.79 14.50
N CYS A 480 -18.10 27.32 13.29
CA CYS A 480 -18.87 27.69 12.12
C CYS A 480 -19.24 26.43 11.36
N LYS A 481 -20.49 26.00 11.58
CA LYS A 481 -21.10 24.79 11.00
C LYS A 481 -20.24 23.53 11.29
N PRO A 482 -20.15 23.09 12.56
CA PRO A 482 -19.40 21.90 12.91
C PRO A 482 -20.02 20.64 12.27
N ALA A 483 -19.20 19.82 11.63
CA ALA A 483 -19.63 18.74 10.75
C ALA A 483 -19.62 17.35 11.43
N GLY A 484 -18.67 17.10 12.32
CA GLY A 484 -18.47 15.78 12.94
C GLY A 484 -17.90 15.87 14.34
N VAL A 485 -18.05 14.81 15.11
CA VAL A 485 -17.55 14.70 16.48
C VAL A 485 -17.13 13.26 16.75
N ALA A 486 -16.01 13.07 17.45
CA ALA A 486 -15.56 11.78 17.93
C ALA A 486 -15.00 11.90 19.35
N VAL A 487 -15.18 10.86 20.15
CA VAL A 487 -14.79 10.85 21.56
C VAL A 487 -13.87 9.68 21.85
N ALA A 488 -12.77 9.96 22.55
CA ALA A 488 -11.83 8.93 22.97
C ALA A 488 -12.54 7.92 23.89
N PRO A 489 -12.33 6.60 23.72
CA PRO A 489 -12.98 5.56 24.52
C PRO A 489 -12.82 5.69 26.03
N ASP A 490 -11.71 6.28 26.46
CA ASP A 490 -11.37 6.53 27.87
C ASP A 490 -12.05 7.80 28.43
N GLY A 491 -12.85 8.51 27.62
CA GLY A 491 -13.44 9.79 27.98
C GLY A 491 -12.39 10.87 28.23
N SER A 492 -11.17 10.74 27.72
CA SER A 492 -10.10 11.73 27.97
C SER A 492 -10.22 12.97 27.08
N SER A 493 -10.84 12.85 25.90
CA SER A 493 -10.84 13.90 24.89
C SER A 493 -12.00 13.78 23.91
N VAL A 494 -12.51 14.93 23.48
CA VAL A 494 -13.53 15.08 22.43
C VAL A 494 -12.88 15.85 21.27
N PHE A 495 -13.07 15.38 20.05
CA PHE A 495 -12.55 16.00 18.83
C PHE A 495 -13.73 16.40 17.95
N VAL A 496 -13.75 17.66 17.53
CA VAL A 496 -14.83 18.24 16.70
C VAL A 496 -14.25 18.68 15.37
N ALA A 497 -14.90 18.25 14.29
CA ALA A 497 -14.63 18.71 12.93
C ALA A 497 -15.35 20.04 12.69
N ASP A 498 -14.60 21.14 12.73
CA ASP A 498 -15.13 22.49 12.49
C ASP A 498 -14.76 22.90 11.05
N GLY A 499 -15.56 22.41 10.10
CA GLY A 499 -15.12 22.22 8.71
C GLY A 499 -15.82 23.00 7.62
N TYR A 500 -17.09 23.39 7.76
CA TYR A 500 -17.81 23.98 6.62
C TYR A 500 -17.43 25.45 6.34
N CYS A 501 -17.08 26.21 7.38
CA CYS A 501 -16.51 27.55 7.20
C CYS A 501 -15.06 27.64 7.69
N ASN A 502 -14.67 26.74 8.59
CA ASN A 502 -13.34 26.67 9.17
C ASN A 502 -12.60 25.45 8.60
N SER A 503 -11.29 25.36 8.78
CA SER A 503 -10.47 24.27 8.24
C SER A 503 -9.68 23.57 9.35
N ARG A 504 -10.33 23.26 10.48
CA ARG A 504 -9.65 22.83 11.71
C ARG A 504 -10.36 21.69 12.43
N VAL A 505 -9.59 20.99 13.26
CA VAL A 505 -10.12 20.13 14.32
C VAL A 505 -9.95 20.84 15.65
N VAL A 506 -10.97 20.76 16.50
CA VAL A 506 -10.94 21.35 17.84
C VAL A 506 -11.03 20.24 18.88
N LYS A 507 -10.11 20.26 19.84
CA LYS A 507 -10.03 19.32 20.95
C LYS A 507 -10.58 19.94 22.22
N PHE A 508 -11.45 19.20 22.89
CA PHE A 508 -12.00 19.52 24.20
C PHE A 508 -11.71 18.38 25.19
N THR A 509 -11.77 18.71 26.47
CA THR A 509 -11.96 17.71 27.52
C THR A 509 -13.42 17.20 27.48
N TYR A 510 -13.68 16.08 28.15
CA TYR A 510 -15.00 15.45 28.12
C TYR A 510 -16.13 16.27 28.77
N ASP A 511 -15.78 17.11 29.74
CA ASP A 511 -16.67 18.10 30.37
C ASP A 511 -16.85 19.38 29.54
N GLY A 512 -16.17 19.48 28.38
CA GLY A 512 -16.37 20.57 27.42
C GLY A 512 -15.41 21.75 27.55
N SER A 513 -14.33 21.64 28.35
CA SER A 513 -13.29 22.67 28.39
C SER A 513 -12.43 22.64 27.14
N PHE A 514 -12.20 23.81 26.53
CA PHE A 514 -11.34 23.93 25.35
C PHE A 514 -9.89 23.55 25.68
N VAL A 515 -9.28 22.71 24.84
CA VAL A 515 -7.87 22.33 24.97
C VAL A 515 -7.04 23.04 23.90
N LYS A 516 -7.35 22.80 22.62
CA LYS A 516 -6.66 23.42 21.47
C LYS A 516 -7.43 23.22 20.17
N SER A 517 -7.12 24.04 19.18
CA SER A 517 -7.43 23.75 17.77
C SER A 517 -6.15 23.44 16.98
N PHE A 518 -6.25 22.64 15.94
CA PHE A 518 -5.14 22.33 15.04
C PHE A 518 -5.63 22.14 13.60
N ASP A 519 -4.75 22.49 12.68
CA ASP A 519 -4.93 22.40 11.23
C ASP A 519 -3.58 22.20 10.53
N MET A 520 -3.56 22.22 9.20
CA MET A 520 -2.33 22.09 8.41
C MET A 520 -1.38 23.28 8.55
N SER A 521 -1.88 24.48 8.83
CA SER A 521 -1.07 25.70 9.00
C SER A 521 -0.34 25.73 10.36
N SER A 522 -0.92 25.08 11.37
CA SER A 522 -0.34 24.95 12.71
C SER A 522 0.83 23.95 12.79
N GLN A 523 1.15 23.25 11.69
CA GLN A 523 2.23 22.27 11.65
C GLN A 523 3.57 22.96 11.35
N SER A 524 4.59 22.72 12.19
CA SER A 524 5.90 23.36 12.05
C SER A 524 6.65 22.88 10.79
N GLY A 525 7.17 23.83 10.00
CA GLY A 525 8.00 23.57 8.81
C GLY A 525 7.29 23.75 7.46
N THR A 526 8.00 23.49 6.36
CA THR A 526 7.47 23.61 4.98
C THR A 526 6.41 22.57 4.63
N MET A 527 6.24 21.51 5.44
CA MET A 527 5.35 20.39 5.18
C MET A 527 3.87 20.80 5.12
N GLY A 528 3.41 21.63 6.06
CA GLY A 528 2.02 22.13 6.07
C GLY A 528 1.71 23.06 4.89
N GLN A 529 2.71 23.85 4.46
CA GLN A 529 2.59 24.74 3.29
C GLN A 529 2.58 23.96 1.98
N GLN A 530 3.38 22.88 1.87
CA GLN A 530 3.43 22.02 0.68
C GLN A 530 2.15 21.20 0.49
N LEU A 531 1.51 20.77 1.58
CA LEU A 531 0.31 19.94 1.54
C LEU A 531 -0.99 20.76 1.40
N GLY A 532 -0.95 22.07 1.62
CA GLY A 532 -2.12 22.95 1.52
C GLY A 532 -3.11 22.80 2.69
N ARG A 533 -4.03 23.77 2.82
CA ARG A 533 -5.09 23.78 3.84
C ARG A 533 -6.08 22.62 3.62
N MET A 534 -6.69 22.15 4.71
CA MET A 534 -7.86 21.28 4.61
C MET A 534 -9.04 22.06 4.05
N ASP A 535 -9.85 21.41 3.22
CA ASP A 535 -11.02 21.97 2.57
C ASP A 535 -12.25 21.10 2.87
N ILE A 536 -13.09 21.65 3.74
CA ILE A 536 -14.19 20.97 4.42
C ILE A 536 -13.71 19.77 5.24
N VAL A 537 -13.39 20.04 6.51
CA VAL A 537 -13.17 19.01 7.55
C VAL A 537 -14.52 18.39 7.88
N HIS A 538 -14.94 17.38 7.11
CA HIS A 538 -16.32 16.91 7.09
C HIS A 538 -16.62 15.90 8.20
N ASP A 539 -15.64 15.06 8.53
CA ASP A 539 -15.81 13.97 9.49
C ASP A 539 -14.51 13.68 10.24
N VAL A 540 -14.62 13.11 11.43
CA VAL A 540 -13.49 12.70 12.27
C VAL A 540 -13.75 11.34 12.91
N THR A 541 -12.76 10.47 12.89
CA THR A 541 -12.77 9.21 13.65
C THR A 541 -11.44 8.98 14.36
N LEU A 542 -11.41 8.04 15.29
CA LEU A 542 -10.23 7.79 16.13
C LEU A 542 -9.71 6.38 15.93
N ASN A 543 -8.44 6.25 15.57
CA ASN A 543 -7.71 5.00 15.72
C ASN A 543 -7.16 4.96 17.17
N ASN A 544 -7.90 4.27 18.04
CA ASN A 544 -7.64 4.29 19.47
C ASN A 544 -6.40 3.50 19.87
N GLU A 545 -6.08 2.42 19.14
CA GLU A 545 -4.87 1.63 19.36
C GLU A 545 -3.60 2.48 19.19
N LYS A 546 -3.60 3.36 18.19
CA LYS A 546 -2.46 4.23 17.87
C LYS A 546 -2.57 5.64 18.47
N ARG A 547 -3.70 5.98 19.11
CA ARG A 547 -4.05 7.34 19.58
C ARG A 547 -3.94 8.38 18.44
N GLU A 548 -4.58 8.08 17.31
CA GLU A 548 -4.59 8.92 16.11
C GLU A 548 -6.00 9.44 15.81
N VAL A 549 -6.08 10.69 15.35
CA VAL A 549 -7.29 11.35 14.84
C VAL A 549 -7.23 11.32 13.31
N LEU A 550 -8.19 10.66 12.69
CA LEU A 550 -8.34 10.59 11.24
C LEU A 550 -9.38 11.60 10.81
N VAL A 551 -9.01 12.48 9.89
CA VAL A 551 -9.82 13.61 9.45
C VAL A 551 -10.17 13.45 7.98
N ALA A 552 -11.46 13.45 7.64
CA ALA A 552 -11.92 13.53 6.26
C ALA A 552 -11.75 14.96 5.73
N ASP A 553 -10.73 15.16 4.90
CA ASP A 553 -10.47 16.42 4.18
C ASP A 553 -11.20 16.33 2.84
N ARG A 554 -12.49 16.67 2.88
CA ARG A 554 -13.49 16.23 1.89
C ARG A 554 -13.13 16.66 0.49
N GLU A 555 -12.99 17.96 0.23
CA GLU A 555 -12.80 18.44 -1.15
C GLU A 555 -11.40 18.14 -1.70
N ASN A 556 -10.42 17.88 -0.82
CA ASN A 556 -9.08 17.45 -1.23
C ASN A 556 -8.97 15.94 -1.47
N GLY A 557 -10.04 15.15 -1.24
CA GLY A 557 -10.06 13.72 -1.53
C GLY A 557 -9.04 12.90 -0.72
N ARG A 558 -8.77 13.29 0.53
CA ARG A 558 -7.70 12.69 1.34
C ARG A 558 -8.08 12.57 2.80
N ILE A 559 -7.31 11.76 3.54
CA ILE A 559 -7.43 11.65 5.00
C ILE A 559 -6.19 12.26 5.62
N VAL A 560 -6.38 13.17 6.56
CA VAL A 560 -5.29 13.76 7.33
C VAL A 560 -5.25 13.10 8.70
N VAL A 561 -4.09 12.55 9.07
CA VAL A 561 -3.91 11.82 10.33
C VAL A 561 -3.08 12.66 11.28
N PHE A 562 -3.65 12.99 12.42
CA PHE A 562 -2.96 13.65 13.53
C PHE A 562 -2.81 12.68 14.71
N ASN A 563 -1.84 12.90 15.59
CA ASN A 563 -1.90 12.29 16.92
C ASN A 563 -2.93 13.02 17.79
N PHE A 564 -3.27 12.47 18.95
CA PHE A 564 -4.19 13.11 19.92
C PHE A 564 -3.72 14.48 20.46
N ASN A 565 -2.45 14.85 20.23
CA ASN A 565 -1.92 16.18 20.56
C ASN A 565 -2.07 17.17 19.41
N GLY A 566 -2.58 16.77 18.24
CA GLY A 566 -2.77 17.62 17.07
C GLY A 566 -1.52 17.82 16.21
N THR A 567 -0.50 16.96 16.37
CA THR A 567 0.66 16.92 15.48
C THR A 567 0.35 16.04 14.27
N LEU A 568 0.63 16.55 13.07
CA LEU A 568 0.47 15.80 11.82
C LEU A 568 1.39 14.58 11.82
N ILE A 569 0.80 13.41 11.61
CA ILE A 569 1.53 12.15 11.43
C ILE A 569 1.73 11.91 9.94
N ARG A 570 0.65 11.96 9.16
CA ARG A 570 0.68 11.71 7.71
C ARG A 570 -0.59 12.18 7.01
N VAL A 571 -0.50 12.24 5.69
CA VAL A 571 -1.65 12.37 4.78
C VAL A 571 -1.79 11.08 3.99
N ILE A 572 -2.98 10.52 3.97
CA ILE A 572 -3.33 9.37 3.17
C ILE A 572 -4.00 9.91 1.90
N SER A 573 -3.27 9.83 0.80
CA SER A 573 -3.78 10.09 -0.54
C SER A 573 -3.39 8.89 -1.40
N ASN A 574 -4.34 8.39 -2.18
CA ASN A 574 -4.15 7.26 -3.07
C ASN A 574 -4.86 7.56 -4.38
N LYS A 575 -4.23 7.29 -5.52
CA LYS A 575 -4.79 7.56 -6.85
C LYS A 575 -6.16 6.91 -7.09
N TYR A 576 -6.48 5.82 -6.39
CA TYR A 576 -7.78 5.13 -6.47
C TYR A 576 -8.85 5.77 -5.59
N ILE A 577 -8.47 6.40 -4.47
CA ILE A 577 -9.39 7.17 -3.63
C ILE A 577 -9.61 8.51 -4.33
N SER A 578 -10.56 8.49 -5.27
CA SER A 578 -10.93 9.65 -6.08
C SER A 578 -12.25 10.25 -5.60
N GLY A 579 -12.43 11.54 -5.89
CA GLY A 579 -13.59 12.31 -5.42
C GLY A 579 -13.41 12.85 -4.01
N ALA A 580 -14.51 13.34 -3.45
CA ALA A 580 -14.54 13.93 -2.13
C ALA A 580 -14.74 12.86 -1.04
N VAL A 581 -14.03 12.97 0.09
CA VAL A 581 -14.16 12.05 1.23
C VAL A 581 -15.25 12.56 2.18
N TYR A 582 -16.41 11.90 2.19
CA TYR A 582 -17.57 12.30 2.99
C TYR A 582 -17.57 11.67 4.38
N GLY A 583 -17.06 10.45 4.55
CA GLY A 583 -17.13 9.78 5.84
C GLY A 583 -15.95 8.89 6.10
N VAL A 584 -15.57 8.78 7.36
CA VAL A 584 -14.50 7.88 7.80
C VAL A 584 -14.89 7.21 9.10
N THR A 585 -14.78 5.88 9.17
CA THR A 585 -15.08 5.13 10.40
C THR A 585 -14.04 4.05 10.63
N TYR A 586 -13.52 3.98 11.86
CA TYR A 586 -12.59 2.95 12.30
C TYR A 586 -13.35 1.78 12.94
N CYS A 587 -13.00 0.56 12.52
CA CYS A 587 -13.54 -0.65 13.07
C CYS A 587 -12.43 -1.49 13.72
N GLU A 588 -12.43 -1.49 15.06
CA GLU A 588 -11.38 -2.09 15.90
C GLU A 588 -11.29 -3.61 15.73
N SER A 589 -12.41 -4.33 15.68
CA SER A 589 -12.40 -5.81 15.66
C SER A 589 -11.76 -6.43 14.43
N ALA A 590 -11.75 -5.71 13.30
CA ALA A 590 -11.08 -6.13 12.07
C ALA A 590 -9.85 -5.28 11.75
N ASN A 591 -9.48 -4.32 12.62
CA ASN A 591 -8.36 -3.40 12.42
C ASN A 591 -8.38 -2.71 11.04
N VAL A 592 -9.54 -2.17 10.65
CA VAL A 592 -9.74 -1.49 9.36
C VAL A 592 -10.34 -0.10 9.51
N VAL A 593 -10.05 0.76 8.54
CA VAL A 593 -10.72 2.05 8.36
C VAL A 593 -11.52 2.01 7.07
N PHE A 594 -12.81 2.31 7.17
CA PHE A 594 -13.69 2.51 6.03
C PHE A 594 -13.71 3.98 5.65
N VAL A 595 -13.60 4.26 4.36
CA VAL A 595 -13.51 5.61 3.79
C VAL A 595 -14.58 5.72 2.71
N LEU A 596 -15.58 6.57 2.94
CA LEU A 596 -16.68 6.79 2.02
C LEU A 596 -16.38 7.99 1.12
N THR A 597 -16.35 7.76 -0.20
CA THR A 597 -16.20 8.83 -1.19
C THR A 597 -17.50 9.14 -1.92
N GLY A 598 -17.55 10.32 -2.52
CA GLY A 598 -18.59 10.75 -3.44
C GLY A 598 -18.13 11.89 -4.34
N PRO A 599 -19.01 12.40 -5.21
CA PRO A 599 -18.71 13.54 -6.08
C PRO A 599 -18.30 14.78 -5.26
N PRO A 600 -17.22 15.48 -5.66
CA PRO A 600 -16.84 16.74 -5.04
C PRO A 600 -17.83 17.85 -5.37
N ALA A 601 -17.83 18.92 -4.57
CA ALA A 601 -18.71 20.07 -4.78
C ALA A 601 -18.44 20.80 -6.11
N SER A 602 -17.23 20.65 -6.66
CA SER A 602 -16.86 21.16 -8.00
C SER A 602 -17.62 20.49 -9.15
N GLY A 603 -18.31 19.37 -8.90
CA GLY A 603 -18.99 18.59 -9.93
C GLY A 603 -18.05 17.75 -10.81
N ALA A 604 -16.77 17.64 -10.43
CA ALA A 604 -15.85 16.74 -11.13
C ALA A 604 -16.37 15.29 -11.07
N LYS A 605 -16.27 14.57 -12.19
CA LYS A 605 -16.71 13.17 -12.24
C LYS A 605 -15.81 12.32 -11.35
N SER A 606 -16.40 11.68 -10.35
CA SER A 606 -15.75 10.65 -9.54
C SER A 606 -16.75 9.57 -9.19
N GLU A 607 -16.26 8.35 -9.02
CA GLU A 607 -17.08 7.22 -8.62
C GLU A 607 -17.14 7.12 -7.10
N SER A 608 -18.34 7.21 -6.52
CA SER A 608 -18.54 6.93 -5.10
C SER A 608 -18.21 5.47 -4.79
N ARG A 609 -17.37 5.25 -3.79
CA ARG A 609 -17.02 3.91 -3.29
C ARG A 609 -16.76 3.98 -1.78
N VAL A 610 -16.85 2.83 -1.13
CA VAL A 610 -16.25 2.62 0.20
C VAL A 610 -14.89 1.97 0.00
N PHE A 611 -13.83 2.63 0.43
CA PHE A 611 -12.48 2.07 0.46
C PHE A 611 -12.17 1.52 1.84
N VAL A 612 -11.47 0.39 1.88
CA VAL A 612 -11.08 -0.29 3.12
C VAL A 612 -9.57 -0.26 3.25
N LEU A 613 -9.09 0.39 4.30
CA LEU A 613 -7.67 0.50 4.63
C LEU A 613 -7.35 -0.36 5.85
N GLU A 614 -6.19 -0.98 5.89
CA GLU A 614 -5.64 -1.57 7.13
C GLU A 614 -5.31 -0.44 8.12
N ALA A 615 -5.83 -0.45 9.34
CA ALA A 615 -5.67 0.70 10.24
C ALA A 615 -4.26 0.84 10.83
N SER A 616 -3.47 -0.24 10.85
CA SER A 616 -2.06 -0.19 11.29
C SER A 616 -1.19 0.64 10.34
N THR A 617 -1.31 0.39 9.03
CA THR A 617 -0.42 0.94 7.99
C THR A 617 -1.10 1.97 7.07
N TYR A 618 -2.43 2.01 7.09
CA TYR A 618 -3.30 2.74 6.16
C TYR A 618 -3.14 2.34 4.70
N ARG A 619 -2.74 1.09 4.44
CA ARG A 619 -2.65 0.54 3.10
C ARG A 619 -4.04 0.13 2.60
N LEU A 620 -4.32 0.46 1.35
CA LEU A 620 -5.57 0.12 0.68
C LEU A 620 -5.65 -1.38 0.42
N LEU A 621 -6.74 -2.01 0.88
CA LEU A 621 -6.97 -3.46 0.80
C LEU A 621 -7.93 -3.81 -0.34
N TYR A 622 -9.14 -3.24 -0.29
CA TYR A 622 -10.20 -3.42 -1.28
C TYR A 622 -11.15 -2.22 -1.25
N SER A 623 -12.01 -2.10 -2.24
CA SER A 623 -13.10 -1.14 -2.25
C SER A 623 -14.37 -1.79 -2.76
N PHE A 624 -15.51 -1.23 -2.38
CA PHE A 624 -16.81 -1.75 -2.81
C PHE A 624 -17.83 -0.64 -3.00
N ARG A 625 -18.81 -0.92 -3.86
CA ARG A 625 -19.99 -0.10 -4.12
C ARG A 625 -21.16 -1.02 -4.47
N PRO A 626 -22.40 -0.55 -4.42
CA PRO A 626 -23.49 -1.35 -4.95
C PRO A 626 -23.42 -1.48 -6.48
N GLU A 627 -24.19 -2.42 -7.01
CA GLU A 627 -24.38 -2.57 -8.46
C GLU A 627 -25.08 -1.32 -9.04
N SER A 628 -24.94 -1.11 -10.36
CA SER A 628 -25.30 0.14 -11.04
C SER A 628 -26.77 0.57 -10.94
N ASN A 629 -27.67 -0.33 -10.53
CA ASN A 629 -29.08 -0.07 -10.33
C ASN A 629 -29.42 0.61 -8.99
N ILE A 630 -28.48 0.69 -8.06
CA ILE A 630 -28.68 1.32 -6.74
C ILE A 630 -27.97 2.69 -6.75
N PRO A 631 -28.67 3.80 -6.46
CA PRO A 631 -28.05 5.12 -6.36
C PRO A 631 -26.91 5.13 -5.34
N PHE A 632 -25.77 5.73 -5.71
CA PHE A 632 -24.62 5.84 -4.81
C PHE A 632 -23.86 7.16 -4.95
N ASP A 633 -24.34 8.11 -5.76
CA ASP A 633 -23.63 9.36 -6.01
C ASP A 633 -23.86 10.43 -4.92
N PHE A 634 -24.81 10.23 -4.02
CA PHE A 634 -25.14 11.19 -2.95
C PHE A 634 -24.82 10.65 -1.56
N THR A 635 -23.73 9.89 -1.45
CA THR A 635 -23.20 9.37 -0.19
C THR A 635 -22.86 10.50 0.78
N HIS A 636 -23.03 10.25 2.08
CA HIS A 636 -22.79 11.30 3.08
C HIS A 636 -22.19 10.83 4.40
N SER A 637 -22.72 9.77 5.00
CA SER A 637 -22.22 9.27 6.28
C SER A 637 -22.09 7.75 6.26
N ILE A 638 -21.15 7.23 7.04
CA ILE A 638 -20.79 5.82 7.13
C ILE A 638 -20.70 5.39 8.59
N ALA A 639 -21.21 4.20 8.89
CA ALA A 639 -21.02 3.54 10.18
C ALA A 639 -20.70 2.06 9.95
N SER A 640 -19.96 1.45 10.87
CA SER A 640 -19.67 0.01 10.83
C SER A 640 -20.18 -0.67 12.09
N GLY A 641 -20.76 -1.85 11.94
CA GLY A 641 -21.17 -2.70 13.06
C GLY A 641 -19.96 -3.23 13.83
N GLY A 642 -20.15 -3.66 15.07
CA GLY A 642 -19.05 -4.04 15.97
C GLY A 642 -18.20 -5.23 15.54
N LYS A 643 -18.65 -6.03 14.55
CA LYS A 643 -17.89 -7.13 13.93
C LYS A 643 -17.26 -6.73 12.58
N CYS A 644 -17.52 -5.53 12.08
CA CYS A 644 -17.13 -5.02 10.76
C CYS A 644 -17.66 -5.82 9.56
N ASP A 645 -18.60 -6.74 9.76
CA ASP A 645 -19.29 -7.51 8.73
C ASP A 645 -20.51 -6.76 8.17
N GLU A 646 -21.00 -5.75 8.88
CA GLU A 646 -22.05 -4.84 8.44
C GLU A 646 -21.53 -3.40 8.36
N VAL A 647 -21.75 -2.76 7.21
CA VAL A 647 -21.41 -1.35 6.97
C VAL A 647 -22.66 -0.63 6.48
N PHE A 648 -22.99 0.50 7.09
CA PHE A 648 -24.14 1.31 6.75
C PHE A 648 -23.68 2.58 6.05
N VAL A 649 -24.41 2.98 5.00
CA VAL A 649 -24.13 4.20 4.24
C VAL A 649 -25.42 4.98 4.06
N SER A 650 -25.40 6.27 4.41
CA SER A 650 -26.52 7.16 4.15
C SER A 650 -26.37 7.88 2.81
N LEU A 651 -27.50 8.08 2.13
CA LEU A 651 -27.62 8.88 0.93
C LEU A 651 -28.45 10.14 1.23
N LEU A 652 -27.97 11.31 0.79
CA LEU A 652 -28.73 12.57 0.87
C LEU A 652 -29.76 12.70 -0.24
N ASN A 653 -29.68 11.92 -1.31
CA ASN A 653 -30.67 11.91 -2.37
C ASN A 653 -30.59 10.58 -3.17
N PRO A 654 -31.62 9.73 -3.13
CA PRO A 654 -32.77 9.77 -2.23
C PRO A 654 -32.35 9.59 -0.77
N TYR A 655 -33.21 9.94 0.21
CA TYR A 655 -32.95 9.81 1.66
C TYR A 655 -32.96 8.34 2.12
N VAL A 656 -32.03 7.54 1.59
CA VAL A 656 -31.98 6.09 1.72
C VAL A 656 -30.81 5.68 2.60
N LEU A 657 -31.02 4.58 3.34
CA LEU A 657 -30.03 3.97 4.20
C LEU A 657 -29.66 2.59 3.65
N LEU A 658 -28.45 2.47 3.13
CA LEU A 658 -27.94 1.22 2.58
C LEU A 658 -27.28 0.39 3.67
N LYS A 659 -27.53 -0.91 3.67
CA LYS A 659 -26.81 -1.89 4.49
C LYS A 659 -25.97 -2.78 3.59
N ALA A 660 -24.66 -2.71 3.76
CA ALA A 660 -23.69 -3.59 3.11
C ALA A 660 -23.27 -4.71 4.08
N THR A 661 -23.31 -5.95 3.61
CA THR A 661 -22.83 -7.12 4.36
C THR A 661 -21.58 -7.66 3.69
N ILE A 662 -20.47 -7.68 4.43
CA ILE A 662 -19.17 -8.17 3.99
C ILE A 662 -19.07 -9.66 4.36
N LYS A 663 -18.95 -10.52 3.36
CA LYS A 663 -18.83 -11.97 3.53
C LYS A 663 -17.38 -12.41 3.48
N ALA A 664 -17.04 -13.40 4.29
CA ALA A 664 -15.70 -13.97 4.39
C ALA A 664 -14.59 -12.92 4.61
N ALA A 665 -14.88 -11.81 5.30
CA ALA A 665 -13.85 -10.90 5.79
C ALA A 665 -13.10 -11.59 6.94
N GLY A 666 -12.24 -12.56 6.61
CA GLY A 666 -11.31 -13.11 7.60
C GLY A 666 -10.57 -11.96 8.29
N PRO A 667 -10.30 -12.05 9.60
CA PRO A 667 -9.50 -11.03 10.27
C PRO A 667 -8.17 -10.86 9.51
N PRO A 668 -7.57 -9.65 9.51
CA PRO A 668 -6.19 -9.51 9.06
C PRO A 668 -5.35 -10.55 9.80
N ALA A 669 -4.44 -11.21 9.08
CA ALA A 669 -3.56 -12.18 9.69
C ALA A 669 -2.91 -11.54 10.93
N PRO A 670 -3.05 -12.12 12.14
CA PRO A 670 -2.27 -11.65 13.26
C PRO A 670 -0.80 -11.73 12.85
N HIS A 671 -0.01 -10.70 13.12
CA HIS A 671 1.43 -10.84 13.02
C HIS A 671 1.82 -12.05 13.88
N PRO A 672 2.42 -13.11 13.32
CA PRO A 672 2.83 -14.23 14.13
C PRO A 672 3.88 -13.72 15.12
N THR A 673 3.47 -13.61 16.38
CA THR A 673 4.40 -13.59 17.51
C THR A 673 4.83 -15.04 17.69
N TYR A 674 5.85 -15.44 16.94
CA TYR A 674 6.48 -16.72 17.22
C TYR A 674 7.03 -16.68 18.65
N PRO A 675 6.67 -17.62 19.53
CA PRO A 675 7.29 -17.72 20.84
C PRO A 675 8.80 -17.93 20.66
N PRO A 676 9.66 -17.17 21.36
CA PRO A 676 11.08 -17.42 21.32
C PRO A 676 11.38 -18.61 22.21
N GLU A 677 11.48 -19.82 21.67
CA GLU A 677 12.14 -20.99 22.31
C GLU A 677 12.13 -22.15 21.29
N ILE A 678 13.22 -22.84 20.94
CA ILE A 678 14.35 -23.31 21.74
C ILE A 678 15.64 -23.09 20.93
N VAL A 679 16.43 -22.08 21.30
CA VAL A 679 17.87 -22.07 21.04
C VAL A 679 18.53 -22.29 22.39
N SER A 680 18.79 -23.56 22.72
CA SER A 680 19.65 -23.89 23.84
C SER A 680 21.03 -23.29 23.59
N SER A 681 21.44 -22.43 24.52
CA SER A 681 22.72 -21.76 24.61
C SER A 681 23.92 -22.72 24.59
N SER A 682 24.86 -22.52 23.66
CA SER A 682 26.32 -22.59 23.85
C SER A 682 27.01 -22.77 22.49
N GLY A 683 27.80 -21.80 22.04
CA GLY A 683 28.64 -21.97 20.85
C GLY A 683 28.95 -20.68 20.11
N SER A 684 29.97 -19.97 20.61
CA SER A 684 30.82 -19.01 19.88
C SER A 684 30.17 -18.19 18.75
N SER A 685 29.82 -16.95 19.07
CA SER A 685 29.68 -15.87 18.10
C SER A 685 30.92 -15.85 17.18
N MET A 686 30.74 -16.20 15.92
CA MET A 686 31.76 -16.02 14.90
C MET A 686 32.07 -14.51 14.83
N ASN A 687 33.35 -14.16 15.05
CA ASN A 687 33.85 -12.80 15.22
C ASN A 687 33.63 -11.94 13.95
N ILE A 688 32.45 -11.31 13.84
CA ILE A 688 32.19 -10.23 12.87
C ILE A 688 32.49 -8.84 13.49
N ARG A 689 32.91 -8.78 14.76
CA ARG A 689 33.34 -7.53 15.41
C ARG A 689 34.66 -6.97 14.86
N ALA A 690 35.54 -7.81 14.32
CA ALA A 690 36.87 -7.36 13.84
C ALA A 690 36.82 -6.50 12.56
N PHE A 691 35.69 -6.42 11.85
CA PHE A 691 35.54 -5.59 10.66
C PHE A 691 34.79 -4.27 10.90
N ALA A 692 34.14 -4.10 12.05
CA ALA A 692 33.31 -2.92 12.35
C ALA A 692 34.11 -1.76 12.98
N GLU A 693 35.29 -2.02 13.56
CA GLU A 693 36.06 -0.99 14.29
C GLU A 693 36.83 0.00 13.38
N ASN A 694 36.95 -0.28 12.08
CA ASN A 694 37.62 0.63 11.13
C ASN A 694 36.74 1.76 10.57
N ASN A 695 35.43 1.77 10.85
CA ASN A 695 34.51 2.81 10.37
C ASN A 695 34.36 4.01 11.32
N PHE A 696 34.76 3.89 12.59
CA PHE A 696 34.68 5.01 13.54
C PHE A 696 35.83 6.01 13.36
N TYR A 697 37.05 5.54 13.14
CA TYR A 697 38.22 6.40 12.92
C TYR A 697 38.23 7.11 11.56
N THR A 698 37.69 6.47 10.52
CA THR A 698 37.57 7.07 9.18
C THR A 698 36.54 8.20 9.14
N THR A 699 35.43 8.07 9.88
CA THR A 699 34.40 9.13 9.95
C THR A 699 34.89 10.38 10.71
N LEU A 700 35.73 10.20 11.74
CA LEU A 700 36.33 11.31 12.50
C LEU A 700 37.42 12.07 11.70
N LEU A 701 38.17 11.35 10.86
CA LEU A 701 39.20 11.92 9.97
C LEU A 701 38.59 12.71 8.79
N VAL A 702 37.48 12.24 8.21
CA VAL A 702 36.80 12.96 7.12
C VAL A 702 36.10 14.23 7.63
N GLY A 703 35.52 14.20 8.83
CA GLY A 703 34.92 15.38 9.46
C GLY A 703 35.92 16.49 9.79
N SER A 704 37.14 16.13 10.22
CA SER A 704 38.19 17.10 10.58
C SER A 704 38.84 17.75 9.35
N VAL A 705 39.01 17.02 8.23
CA VAL A 705 39.49 17.59 6.97
C VAL A 705 38.46 18.55 6.34
N GLY A 706 37.16 18.24 6.45
CA GLY A 706 36.08 19.11 5.96
C GLY A 706 36.02 20.46 6.68
N ILE A 707 36.19 20.47 8.00
CA ILE A 707 36.20 21.71 8.80
C ILE A 707 37.43 22.56 8.45
N PHE A 708 38.59 21.95 8.25
CA PHE A 708 39.82 22.66 7.90
C PHE A 708 39.70 23.35 6.53
N ALA A 709 39.09 22.69 5.54
CA ALA A 709 38.86 23.27 4.22
C ALA A 709 37.94 24.50 4.26
N VAL A 710 36.87 24.47 5.07
CA VAL A 710 35.94 25.60 5.22
C VAL A 710 36.61 26.81 5.88
N VAL A 711 37.43 26.59 6.91
CA VAL A 711 38.17 27.65 7.60
C VAL A 711 39.19 28.32 6.66
N VAL A 712 39.89 27.52 5.84
CA VAL A 712 40.86 28.04 4.86
C VAL A 712 40.18 28.90 3.79
N VAL A 713 39.02 28.48 3.26
CA VAL A 713 38.26 29.25 2.26
C VAL A 713 37.73 30.57 2.85
N MET A 714 37.29 30.57 4.11
CA MET A 714 36.87 31.81 4.78
C MET A 714 38.05 32.77 5.00
N LEU A 715 39.24 32.26 5.38
CA LEU A 715 40.45 33.06 5.54
C LEU A 715 40.91 33.68 4.21
N PHE A 716 40.92 32.92 3.11
CA PHE A 716 41.26 33.46 1.79
C PHE A 716 40.26 34.51 1.30
N SER A 717 38.96 34.29 1.55
CA SER A 717 37.92 35.28 1.21
C SER A 717 38.06 36.57 2.02
N TRP A 718 38.39 36.46 3.32
CA TRP A 718 38.62 37.61 4.19
C TRP A 718 39.89 38.39 3.84
N VAL A 719 40.98 37.70 3.50
CA VAL A 719 42.22 38.32 2.99
C VAL A 719 41.97 39.00 1.64
N GLY A 720 41.23 38.36 0.74
CA GLY A 720 40.82 38.93 -0.56
C GLY A 720 40.01 40.22 -0.40
N CYS A 721 39.02 40.23 0.49
CA CYS A 721 38.25 41.44 0.79
C CYS A 721 39.10 42.55 1.43
N ARG A 722 40.10 42.21 2.26
CA ARG A 722 41.04 43.20 2.83
C ARG A 722 42.00 43.79 1.79
N VAL A 723 42.46 42.99 0.84
CA VAL A 723 43.36 43.46 -0.25
C VAL A 723 42.61 44.35 -1.24
N ILE A 724 41.35 44.03 -1.57
CA ILE A 724 40.51 44.85 -2.45
C ILE A 724 40.14 46.18 -1.76
N ARG A 725 39.85 46.15 -0.45
CA ARG A 725 39.55 47.35 0.32
C ARG A 725 40.77 48.29 0.49
N ARG A 726 41.99 47.75 0.55
CA ARG A 726 43.23 48.56 0.55
C ARG A 726 43.60 49.16 -0.81
N ARG A 727 43.10 48.60 -1.93
CA ARG A 727 43.36 49.14 -3.29
C ARG A 727 42.37 50.22 -3.74
N HIS A 728 41.31 50.49 -2.96
CA HIS A 728 40.28 51.47 -3.31
C HIS A 728 40.43 52.82 -2.59
N GLU A 729 41.44 52.98 -1.73
CA GLU A 729 41.72 54.23 -0.98
C GLU A 729 42.92 55.03 -1.50
N GLU A 730 43.64 54.57 -2.53
CA GLU A 730 44.69 55.34 -3.20
C GLU A 730 44.49 55.33 -4.72
N SER A 731 43.80 56.35 -5.24
CA SER A 731 44.03 56.97 -6.57
C SER A 731 42.77 57.71 -7.03
N ASP A 732 42.51 58.88 -6.44
CA ASP A 732 41.86 59.96 -7.17
C ASP A 732 42.96 60.92 -7.67
N ARG A 733 43.13 60.99 -8.99
CA ARG A 733 43.67 62.16 -9.69
C ARG A 733 43.51 62.01 -11.20
N SER A 734 42.54 62.76 -11.71
CA SER A 734 42.51 63.37 -13.03
C SER A 734 43.90 63.67 -13.63
N LYS A 735 44.02 63.43 -14.95
CA LYS A 735 45.10 63.81 -15.91
C LYS A 735 46.04 62.69 -16.31
N HIS A 736 45.70 61.95 -17.38
CA HIS A 736 46.69 61.64 -18.43
C HIS A 736 46.02 61.43 -19.80
N PRO A 737 46.53 62.02 -20.91
CA PRO A 737 45.82 62.11 -22.17
C PRO A 737 46.35 61.10 -23.19
N LEU A 738 45.80 59.88 -23.25
CA LEU A 738 46.13 58.92 -24.32
C LEU A 738 44.95 58.07 -24.82
N LEU A 739 43.72 58.44 -24.48
CA LEU A 739 42.53 57.77 -25.03
C LEU A 739 41.74 58.72 -25.93
N LYS A 740 42.40 59.10 -27.03
CA LYS A 740 41.80 59.65 -28.24
C LYS A 740 42.33 58.87 -29.45
N ASN A 741 41.67 57.77 -29.83
CA ASN A 741 41.44 57.47 -31.24
C ASN A 741 40.43 56.32 -31.43
N PRO A 742 39.48 56.44 -32.37
CA PRO A 742 38.51 55.40 -32.68
C PRO A 742 39.03 54.54 -33.83
N THR A 743 38.83 53.23 -33.78
CA THR A 743 38.56 52.38 -34.96
C THR A 743 38.49 50.91 -34.55
N TRP A 744 37.75 50.15 -35.36
CA TRP A 744 37.67 48.68 -35.39
C TRP A 744 36.58 48.02 -34.54
N LYS A 745 35.33 48.22 -34.98
CA LYS A 745 34.30 47.16 -35.01
C LYS A 745 34.54 46.29 -36.26
N LYS A 746 34.60 44.96 -36.11
CA LYS A 746 34.09 43.96 -37.07
C LYS A 746 34.31 42.54 -36.54
N GLY A 747 33.29 41.70 -36.69
CA GLY A 747 33.47 40.24 -36.75
C GLY A 747 32.51 39.43 -35.87
N PHE A 748 31.46 38.91 -36.53
CA PHE A 748 30.73 37.66 -36.29
C PHE A 748 29.34 37.69 -35.64
N GLN A 749 28.36 37.41 -36.50
CA GLN A 749 27.04 36.83 -36.28
C GLN A 749 26.76 35.85 -37.46
N PRO A 750 25.83 34.88 -37.30
CA PRO A 750 25.79 33.58 -38.00
C PRO A 750 24.86 33.57 -39.23
N LEU A 751 24.90 32.47 -40.00
CA LEU A 751 23.96 32.17 -41.09
C LEU A 751 23.36 30.77 -40.96
N MET A 752 22.05 30.70 -41.23
CA MET A 752 21.23 29.53 -41.59
C MET A 752 21.47 29.11 -43.05
N THR A 753 21.11 27.87 -43.41
CA THR A 753 20.52 27.52 -44.72
C THR A 753 19.73 26.21 -44.64
N ASP A 754 18.61 26.17 -45.37
CA ASP A 754 17.74 25.04 -45.69
C ASP A 754 18.27 24.17 -46.87
N ASP A 755 17.52 23.09 -47.13
CA ASP A 755 17.27 22.34 -48.38
C ASP A 755 17.88 20.92 -48.62
N ILE A 756 16.98 19.93 -48.55
CA ILE A 756 16.55 18.93 -49.56
C ILE A 756 17.60 18.04 -50.26
N ASP A 757 17.41 16.71 -50.14
CA ASP A 757 17.28 15.77 -51.28
C ASP A 757 16.73 14.41 -50.81
N GLY A 758 15.75 13.87 -51.54
CA GLY A 758 15.18 12.54 -51.34
C GLY A 758 15.58 11.58 -52.45
N VAL A 759 15.58 10.27 -52.18
CA VAL A 759 15.49 9.20 -53.18
C VAL A 759 14.72 8.01 -52.61
N ASP A 760 13.76 7.58 -53.42
CA ASP A 760 12.85 6.43 -53.31
C ASP A 760 13.52 5.14 -53.84
N TYR A 761 13.20 3.99 -53.25
CA TYR A 761 13.31 2.67 -53.90
C TYR A 761 12.12 1.81 -53.46
N THR A 762 11.28 1.48 -54.44
CA THR A 762 10.22 0.48 -54.41
C THR A 762 10.70 -0.86 -55.01
N SER A 763 9.88 -1.90 -54.84
CA SER A 763 9.87 -3.26 -55.47
C SER A 763 10.74 -4.33 -54.81
N ASP A 764 10.37 -5.61 -54.70
CA ASP A 764 9.12 -6.39 -54.74
C ASP A 764 9.53 -7.86 -54.41
N ASP A 765 8.55 -8.76 -54.27
CA ASP A 765 8.61 -10.24 -54.21
C ASP A 765 8.98 -10.90 -52.85
N SER A 766 8.30 -11.94 -52.33
CA SER A 766 7.02 -12.61 -52.62
C SER A 766 6.73 -13.65 -51.52
N GLU A 767 5.50 -13.64 -51.02
CA GLU A 767 4.56 -14.76 -50.77
C GLU A 767 4.98 -16.11 -50.12
N ASP A 768 4.27 -16.48 -49.03
CA ASP A 768 3.39 -17.67 -48.92
C ASP A 768 2.72 -17.72 -47.51
N ARG A 769 1.42 -17.38 -47.43
CA ARG A 769 0.21 -18.24 -47.24
C ARG A 769 -0.08 -18.70 -45.80
N GLU A 770 -1.09 -18.11 -45.14
CA GLU A 770 -2.54 -18.44 -45.15
C GLU A 770 -2.93 -19.52 -44.12
N ASP A 771 -3.69 -19.13 -43.09
CA ASP A 771 -5.09 -19.56 -42.90
C ASP A 771 -5.65 -19.14 -41.52
N LEU A 772 -6.66 -18.26 -41.57
CA LEU A 772 -7.64 -18.02 -40.50
C LEU A 772 -9.03 -18.11 -41.16
N LEU A 773 -9.97 -18.68 -40.40
CA LEU A 773 -11.43 -18.70 -40.57
C LEU A 773 -12.02 -20.03 -41.09
N TYR A 774 -12.71 -20.72 -40.18
CA TYR A 774 -14.08 -21.18 -40.46
C TYR A 774 -14.94 -21.06 -39.20
N SER A 775 -16.01 -20.27 -39.33
CA SER A 775 -17.13 -20.21 -38.39
C SER A 775 -18.26 -21.14 -38.84
N ASN A 776 -18.94 -21.74 -37.86
CA ASN A 776 -20.37 -22.10 -37.81
C ASN A 776 -21.02 -22.90 -38.96
N LYS A 777 -21.61 -24.06 -38.59
CA LYS A 777 -23.02 -24.35 -38.87
C LYS A 777 -23.59 -25.47 -37.98
N MET A 778 -24.73 -25.16 -37.37
CA MET A 778 -25.75 -26.08 -36.85
C MET A 778 -26.21 -27.05 -37.96
N ASN A 779 -26.63 -28.29 -37.62
CA ASN A 779 -28.03 -28.64 -37.28
C ASN A 779 -28.30 -30.17 -37.40
N THR A 780 -29.24 -30.67 -36.58
CA THR A 780 -30.07 -31.90 -36.70
C THR A 780 -29.39 -33.28 -36.64
N GLY A 781 -29.94 -34.33 -36.00
CA GLY A 781 -31.25 -34.58 -35.37
C GLY A 781 -31.23 -35.87 -34.52
N SER A 782 -32.14 -35.98 -33.55
CA SER A 782 -33.18 -37.03 -33.39
C SER A 782 -32.66 -38.32 -32.68
N ASP A 783 -33.35 -39.00 -31.76
CA ASP A 783 -34.77 -39.24 -31.53
C ASP A 783 -35.06 -39.69 -30.08
N LEU A 784 -36.33 -39.49 -29.69
CA LEU A 784 -37.15 -40.07 -28.59
C LEU A 784 -37.00 -39.56 -27.14
#